data_AF-A0A1J0EJ75-F1
#
_entry.id   AF-A0A1J0EJ75-F1
#
_cell.length_a   1.000
_cell.length_b   1.000
_cell.length_c   1.000
_cell.angle_alpha   90.00
_cell.angle_beta   90.00
_cell.angle_gamma   90.00
#
_symmetry.space_group_name_H-M   'P 1'
#
loop_
_entity.id
_entity.type
_entity.pdbx_description
1 polymer ?
#
loop_
_entity_poly.entity_id
_entity_poly.type
_entity_poly.pdbx_seq_one_letter_code
_entity_poly.pdbx_strand_id
1 'polypeptide(L)'
;MFDTQTSGHERSRRAFRPVSKPATDPKPSTTRSLHGELLEHAIPGWLTDATPQRRKALKEANAKLPDWYRQASAPQRKALNESVTASFSAQTRLDKIMSGLQDIDTFAAPLLIKALKDQFNVELDINKTFVQLNKPLEIGILGIDVSSFEVLKLPLLQAALHNFEAAECEAGAFLASSGFQIASSTPGTLESVTTRLTVEQFTGLCRTLDIGTQYQQYLKDYLHPKDAVADHVFREKFCTVQKTALRAAAERALLQKDIEPRDYTSILSIIDGDLEPRQGNKQIWFGDMSLMKRRMNGCVWFDICEKYRYSDELILYIPNDPHHPLKRYTGAQMKAMFKQRFTARDGAPVGDSRPTAYQRFFSQFVAYADLPHYFSQFTLDAPNKTFSQALAPYGSLLNELIKGGSPFNLFYIKELPPVSSVSQVPNDDPYLAPNGITSKGHGLWADNIDLWDYLFEQHRDRLMADALSHAVPTADVDARVRSEKMAALLNIGMLALTTVSMFVPVMGEVMMAVMAVQIGEEAFEGAIEWSEGDRKAAKEHLVDVAENLALLAVTAGVGKGVAKLAAVKATPVIENLHSVTLPNGKTRLWKAQLSGYESPVTLDRSLVPNAQGQYAADGKTYIPMEGKTYEQTYDQSSERWRIKHPSDAQTYQPLLTHNGAGAWRHTLERPLAWNRLTLLRRMGYVTEAYTDEQLLKIADVSGVSDNALRKMHMDNALPPPELTDAMRLFDADLGVAQVIEQVATGQSINGRYLQILPLVTEMPRWPTGRVLKVFDGPELFGPSVKYGAERLFPGVGAKAPIRISRATVLSGELPARILAALDESEITRLLGAESARVRESRPQELRQQIADFIGTRQPALFESLYKGTDPVDPRVTKLQRLCPGLSEPAAHTVLNQATPEELERLTSTGRMPLGLLEQARWYAQQGRLSQAYSGLRMENMASADSKRLALHTLERLPGWSQKVRLEIREGSLEGSLIDGIGSETAGVRKYLVKKGPYYQAFNDRGRRLIAWLGRVIIFTRQSCTPCPTNRASHWDCLAWAKVRTCSVRFSTTPSTIPPNRRKSSASNPQANRGSSPRSALARICGAIRPAVIQGRILR
;
A
#
# COMPACT_ATOMS: atom_id res chain seq x y z
N MET A 1 -73.08 -1.84 20.50
CA MET A 1 -74.00 -1.03 21.32
C MET A 1 -73.65 0.43 21.10
N PHE A 2 -74.65 1.26 20.77
CA PHE A 2 -74.80 2.72 21.01
C PHE A 2 -73.52 3.57 21.20
N ASP A 3 -73.21 4.53 20.32
CA ASP A 3 -73.81 5.89 20.20
C ASP A 3 -73.34 6.87 21.32
N THR A 4 -73.15 8.19 21.14
CA THR A 4 -73.36 9.11 20.00
C THR A 4 -72.51 10.40 20.11
N GLN A 5 -72.28 11.07 18.97
CA GLN A 5 -72.21 12.55 18.74
C GLN A 5 -71.41 13.55 19.63
N THR A 6 -70.42 14.19 18.99
CA THR A 6 -70.13 15.64 18.90
C THR A 6 -70.79 16.67 19.86
N SER A 7 -69.97 17.55 20.47
CA SER A 7 -69.86 18.99 20.15
C SER A 7 -69.04 19.79 21.20
N GLY A 8 -68.68 21.05 20.91
CA GLY A 8 -68.14 22.03 21.89
C GLY A 8 -66.80 22.67 21.51
N HIS A 9 -66.76 24.00 21.39
CA HIS A 9 -65.58 24.80 20.99
C HIS A 9 -64.90 25.53 22.17
N GLU A 10 -63.65 25.94 21.95
CA GLU A 10 -62.99 27.13 22.56
C GLU A 10 -62.76 27.20 24.10
N ARG A 11 -61.51 26.99 24.55
CA ARG A 11 -60.53 28.10 24.77
C ARG A 11 -59.18 27.68 25.38
N SER A 12 -58.19 28.52 25.12
CA SER A 12 -56.77 28.46 25.48
C SER A 12 -56.43 27.81 26.84
N ARG A 13 -55.51 26.82 26.81
CA ARG A 13 -54.68 26.45 27.97
C ARG A 13 -53.19 26.57 27.63
N ARG A 14 -52.39 26.98 28.61
CA ARG A 14 -50.95 27.25 28.46
C ARG A 14 -50.20 25.98 28.06
N ALA A 15 -49.24 26.10 27.15
CA ALA A 15 -48.33 25.01 26.82
C ALA A 15 -47.47 24.64 28.04
N PHE A 16 -47.62 23.42 28.53
CA PHE A 16 -46.65 22.82 29.45
C PHE A 16 -45.34 22.59 28.69
N ARG A 17 -44.25 23.25 29.09
CA ARG A 17 -42.91 22.81 28.69
C ARG A 17 -42.66 21.44 29.34
N PRO A 18 -42.19 20.42 28.60
CA PRO A 18 -41.69 19.21 29.24
C PRO A 18 -40.48 19.57 30.10
N VAL A 19 -40.40 18.99 31.30
CA VAL A 19 -39.25 19.22 32.19
C VAL A 19 -38.02 18.58 31.56
N SER A 20 -37.05 19.40 31.21
CA SER A 20 -35.74 18.94 30.76
C SER A 20 -35.06 18.13 31.87
N LYS A 21 -34.60 16.91 31.56
CA LYS A 21 -33.65 16.21 32.42
C LYS A 21 -32.46 17.14 32.73
N PRO A 22 -31.87 17.09 33.94
CA PRO A 22 -30.64 17.83 34.20
C PRO A 22 -29.57 17.39 33.19
N ALA A 23 -28.84 18.36 32.64
CA ALA A 23 -27.73 18.05 31.76
C ALA A 23 -26.63 17.37 32.58
N THR A 24 -26.32 16.12 32.25
CA THR A 24 -25.03 15.53 32.60
C THR A 24 -23.94 16.37 31.96
N ASP A 25 -22.88 16.71 32.71
CA ASP A 25 -21.74 17.42 32.15
C ASP A 25 -21.22 16.72 30.89
N PRO A 26 -20.86 17.45 29.83
CA PRO A 26 -20.44 16.86 28.57
C PRO A 26 -19.18 16.03 28.80
N LYS A 27 -19.25 14.72 28.51
CA LYS A 27 -18.11 13.81 28.58
C LYS A 27 -16.94 14.44 27.80
N PRO A 28 -15.77 14.67 28.43
CA PRO A 28 -14.61 15.24 27.74
C PRO A 28 -14.21 14.33 26.57
N SER A 29 -14.12 14.91 25.38
CA SER A 29 -13.88 14.14 24.16
C SER A 29 -12.47 13.54 24.14
N THR A 30 -12.37 12.24 23.85
CA THR A 30 -11.08 11.54 23.79
C THR A 30 -10.30 11.92 22.54
N THR A 31 -11.00 12.19 21.43
CA THR A 31 -10.46 12.56 20.12
C THR A 31 -11.19 13.75 19.51
N ARG A 32 -10.55 14.39 18.53
CA ARG A 32 -11.12 15.44 17.66
C ARG A 32 -11.56 14.90 16.31
N SER A 33 -11.50 13.59 16.09
CA SER A 33 -11.95 12.94 14.86
C SER A 33 -13.47 13.09 14.68
N LEU A 34 -13.92 13.31 13.44
CA LEU A 34 -15.34 13.30 13.09
C LEU A 34 -16.00 11.93 13.26
N HIS A 35 -15.20 10.88 13.48
CA HIS A 35 -15.66 9.52 13.80
C HIS A 35 -15.56 9.17 15.31
N GLY A 36 -15.32 10.16 16.18
CA GLY A 36 -14.96 9.94 17.59
C GLY A 36 -15.85 8.96 18.37
N GLU A 37 -17.18 9.06 18.24
CA GLU A 37 -18.10 8.14 18.92
C GLU A 37 -17.93 6.69 18.47
N LEU A 38 -17.71 6.44 17.17
CA LEU A 38 -17.48 5.09 16.64
C LEU A 38 -16.14 4.56 17.13
N LEU A 39 -15.09 5.39 17.10
CA LEU A 39 -13.76 5.02 17.59
C LEU A 39 -13.78 4.68 19.09
N GLU A 40 -14.51 5.44 19.92
CA GLU A 40 -14.66 5.15 21.35
C GLU A 40 -15.41 3.84 21.63
N HIS A 41 -16.38 3.46 20.80
CA HIS A 41 -17.10 2.18 20.94
C HIS A 41 -16.37 0.98 20.32
N ALA A 42 -15.48 1.22 19.35
CA ALA A 42 -14.71 0.19 18.63
C ALA A 42 -13.30 -0.05 19.20
N ILE A 43 -12.98 0.56 20.36
CA ILE A 43 -11.77 0.25 21.12
C ILE A 43 -12.09 -0.86 22.13
N PRO A 44 -11.44 -2.03 22.05
CA PRO A 44 -11.75 -3.15 22.91
C PRO A 44 -11.20 -2.95 24.33
N GLY A 45 -11.96 -3.36 25.34
CA GLY A 45 -11.67 -3.10 26.76
C GLY A 45 -10.31 -3.62 27.25
N TRP A 46 -9.74 -4.65 26.63
CA TRP A 46 -8.38 -5.14 26.99
C TRP A 46 -7.28 -4.11 26.66
N LEU A 47 -7.53 -3.17 25.75
CA LEU A 47 -6.59 -2.09 25.36
C LEU A 47 -6.70 -0.88 26.29
N THR A 48 -7.89 -0.56 26.79
CA THR A 48 -8.09 0.47 27.83
C THR A 48 -7.58 -0.01 29.19
N ASP A 49 -7.75 -1.30 29.51
CA ASP A 49 -7.21 -1.89 30.74
C ASP A 49 -5.70 -2.20 30.68
N ALA A 50 -5.09 -2.19 29.49
CA ALA A 50 -3.67 -2.48 29.32
C ALA A 50 -2.76 -1.50 30.07
N THR A 51 -1.63 -2.00 30.59
CA THR A 51 -0.60 -1.19 31.22
C THR A 51 0.02 -0.18 30.24
N PRO A 52 0.48 1.01 30.69
CA PRO A 52 1.05 2.04 29.81
C PRO A 52 2.21 1.51 28.94
N GLN A 53 3.04 0.64 29.51
CA GLN A 53 4.12 -0.05 28.79
C GLN A 53 3.61 -0.91 27.62
N ARG A 54 2.46 -1.59 27.76
CA ARG A 54 1.87 -2.38 26.68
C ARG A 54 1.26 -1.52 25.58
N ARG A 55 0.58 -0.43 25.94
CA ARG A 55 0.08 0.53 24.95
C ARG A 55 1.25 1.14 24.16
N LYS A 56 2.32 1.54 24.85
CA LYS A 56 3.59 1.95 24.20
C LYS A 56 4.14 0.86 23.27
N ALA A 57 4.27 -0.38 23.74
CA ALA A 57 4.81 -1.48 22.92
C ALA A 57 3.93 -1.77 21.68
N LEU A 58 2.60 -1.72 21.79
CA LEU A 58 1.68 -1.83 20.65
C LEU A 58 1.80 -0.62 19.71
N LYS A 59 2.00 0.60 20.24
CA LYS A 59 2.24 1.82 19.47
C LYS A 59 3.57 1.79 18.73
N GLU A 60 4.61 1.18 19.29
CA GLU A 60 5.93 1.03 18.67
C GLU A 60 6.03 -0.19 17.73
N ALA A 61 5.20 -1.22 17.92
CA ALA A 61 5.19 -2.43 17.10
C ALA A 61 5.03 -2.16 15.58
N ASN A 62 5.73 -2.96 14.78
CA ASN A 62 5.74 -2.81 13.32
C ASN A 62 4.34 -3.00 12.71
N ALA A 63 3.93 -2.13 11.79
CA ALA A 63 2.67 -2.26 11.05
C ALA A 63 2.76 -3.24 9.86
N LYS A 64 3.94 -3.76 9.53
CA LYS A 64 4.14 -4.73 8.45
C LYS A 64 3.62 -6.12 8.82
N LEU A 65 2.56 -6.57 8.14
CA LEU A 65 2.03 -7.94 8.28
C LEU A 65 2.95 -8.96 7.60
N PRO A 66 3.17 -10.14 8.21
CA PRO A 66 3.86 -11.26 7.56
C PRO A 66 3.10 -11.81 6.34
N ASP A 67 3.83 -12.40 5.39
CA ASP A 67 3.23 -12.98 4.19
C ASP A 67 2.30 -14.15 4.48
N TRP A 68 2.66 -15.02 5.44
CA TRP A 68 1.79 -16.13 5.86
C TRP A 68 0.46 -15.65 6.45
N TYR A 69 0.41 -14.51 7.14
CA TYR A 69 -0.84 -13.93 7.65
C TYR A 69 -1.69 -13.35 6.53
N ARG A 70 -1.06 -12.69 5.55
CA ARG A 70 -1.75 -12.15 4.36
C ARG A 70 -2.31 -13.25 3.45
N GLN A 71 -1.63 -14.40 3.39
CA GLN A 71 -2.03 -15.58 2.60
C GLN A 71 -3.04 -16.49 3.32
N ALA A 72 -3.15 -16.43 4.64
CA ALA A 72 -4.12 -17.19 5.41
C ALA A 72 -5.57 -16.78 5.05
N SER A 73 -6.48 -17.75 5.00
CA SER A 73 -7.90 -17.51 4.73
C SER A 73 -8.59 -16.71 5.85
N ALA A 74 -9.75 -16.11 5.58
CA ALA A 74 -10.47 -15.32 6.58
C ALA A 74 -10.81 -16.10 7.88
N PRO A 75 -11.26 -17.38 7.84
CA PRO A 75 -11.46 -18.17 9.06
C PRO A 75 -10.17 -18.44 9.83
N GLN A 76 -9.05 -18.67 9.13
CA GLN A 76 -7.73 -18.90 9.73
C GLN A 76 -7.19 -17.65 10.43
N ARG A 77 -7.30 -16.47 9.79
CA ARG A 77 -6.94 -15.19 10.43
C ARG A 77 -7.80 -14.94 11.66
N LYS A 78 -9.11 -15.21 11.57
CA LYS A 78 -10.04 -15.07 12.71
C LYS A 78 -9.62 -15.94 13.91
N ALA A 79 -9.36 -17.23 13.70
CA ALA A 79 -8.96 -18.14 14.80
C ALA A 79 -7.67 -17.68 15.50
N LEU A 80 -6.66 -17.27 14.73
CA LEU A 80 -5.43 -16.68 15.30
C LEU A 80 -5.76 -15.41 16.09
N ASN A 81 -6.50 -14.46 15.50
CA ASN A 81 -6.84 -13.18 16.13
C ASN A 81 -7.62 -13.37 17.45
N GLU A 82 -8.56 -14.30 17.49
CA GLU A 82 -9.29 -14.67 18.72
C GLU A 82 -8.33 -15.25 19.79
N SER A 83 -7.40 -16.14 19.42
CA SER A 83 -6.41 -16.71 20.35
C SER A 83 -5.41 -15.66 20.89
N VAL A 84 -4.92 -14.76 20.03
CA VAL A 84 -4.01 -13.67 20.39
C VAL A 84 -4.72 -12.67 21.30
N THR A 85 -5.99 -12.34 21.00
CA THR A 85 -6.84 -11.51 21.87
C THR A 85 -7.09 -12.14 23.24
N ALA A 86 -7.35 -13.45 23.29
CA ALA A 86 -7.51 -14.18 24.54
C ALA A 86 -6.24 -14.12 25.39
N SER A 87 -5.06 -14.26 24.76
CA SER A 87 -3.76 -14.12 25.42
C SER A 87 -3.55 -12.70 25.96
N PHE A 88 -3.71 -11.64 25.16
CA PHE A 88 -3.64 -10.25 25.65
C PHE A 88 -4.64 -9.97 26.79
N SER A 89 -5.85 -10.51 26.70
CA SER A 89 -6.91 -10.30 27.71
C SER A 89 -6.63 -11.04 29.02
N ALA A 90 -6.13 -12.28 28.97
CA ALA A 90 -5.60 -12.99 30.14
C ALA A 90 -4.45 -12.20 30.76
N GLN A 91 -3.53 -11.75 29.93
CA GLN A 91 -2.29 -11.12 30.35
C GLN A 91 -2.49 -9.72 30.95
N THR A 92 -3.43 -8.92 30.44
CA THR A 92 -3.84 -7.65 31.07
C THR A 92 -4.54 -7.86 32.42
N ARG A 93 -5.27 -8.98 32.61
CA ARG A 93 -5.86 -9.31 33.92
C ARG A 93 -4.81 -9.71 34.95
N LEU A 94 -3.75 -10.42 34.55
CA LEU A 94 -2.62 -10.73 35.44
C LEU A 94 -1.87 -9.45 35.85
N ASP A 95 -1.56 -8.55 34.91
CA ASP A 95 -0.94 -7.24 35.24
C ASP A 95 -1.74 -6.44 36.27
N LYS A 96 -3.07 -6.47 36.16
CA LYS A 96 -3.95 -5.72 37.07
C LYS A 96 -3.85 -6.22 38.51
N ILE A 97 -3.67 -7.53 38.70
CA ILE A 97 -3.38 -8.14 40.01
C ILE A 97 -1.95 -7.78 40.45
N MET A 98 -0.97 -7.94 39.55
CA MET A 98 0.45 -7.63 39.79
C MET A 98 0.75 -6.14 39.99
N SER A 99 -0.19 -5.24 39.73
CA SER A 99 0.01 -3.78 39.81
C SER A 99 0.32 -3.25 41.21
N GLY A 100 0.12 -4.07 42.26
CA GLY A 100 0.54 -3.80 43.63
C GLY A 100 1.95 -4.29 43.99
N LEU A 101 2.64 -5.00 43.10
CA LEU A 101 4.03 -5.40 43.30
C LEU A 101 4.96 -4.22 43.03
N GLN A 102 5.76 -3.84 44.03
CA GLN A 102 6.82 -2.86 43.90
C GLN A 102 8.06 -3.54 43.31
N ASP A 103 8.72 -2.88 42.35
CA ASP A 103 10.08 -3.23 41.98
C ASP A 103 11.06 -2.89 43.12
N ILE A 104 12.26 -3.47 43.04
CA ILE A 104 13.27 -3.33 44.10
C ILE A 104 13.70 -1.88 44.34
N ASP A 105 13.85 -1.06 43.29
CA ASP A 105 14.31 0.33 43.46
C ASP A 105 13.21 1.17 44.11
N THR A 106 11.95 1.00 43.70
CA THR A 106 10.76 1.62 44.33
C THR A 106 10.59 1.23 45.79
N PHE A 107 10.84 -0.03 46.15
CA PHE A 107 10.77 -0.54 47.52
C PHE A 107 11.94 -0.02 48.39
N ALA A 108 13.16 -0.07 47.86
CA ALA A 108 14.39 0.21 48.60
C ALA A 108 14.69 1.71 48.78
N ALA A 109 14.37 2.54 47.79
CA ALA A 109 14.61 3.98 47.82
C ALA A 109 14.06 4.68 49.08
N PRO A 110 12.78 4.53 49.48
CA PRO A 110 12.26 5.18 50.69
C PRO A 110 12.89 4.64 51.99
N LEU A 111 13.27 3.36 52.03
CA LEU A 111 13.95 2.76 53.19
C LEU A 111 15.35 3.38 53.39
N LEU A 112 16.14 3.47 52.31
CA LEU A 112 17.49 4.04 52.35
C LEU A 112 17.47 5.55 52.65
N ILE A 113 16.60 6.31 51.98
CA ILE A 113 16.45 7.76 52.23
C ILE A 113 16.06 8.02 53.68
N LYS A 114 15.10 7.26 54.22
CA LYS A 114 14.71 7.38 55.62
C LYS A 114 15.87 7.05 56.56
N ALA A 115 16.58 5.94 56.34
CA ALA A 115 17.66 5.52 57.23
C ALA A 115 18.85 6.48 57.24
N LEU A 116 19.24 7.03 56.08
CA LEU A 116 20.26 8.09 55.96
C LEU A 116 19.87 9.36 56.74
N LYS A 117 18.59 9.73 56.71
CA LYS A 117 18.07 10.89 57.43
C LYS A 117 17.95 10.64 58.93
N ASP A 118 17.33 9.53 59.34
CA ASP A 118 17.05 9.23 60.74
C ASP A 118 18.33 8.94 61.56
N GLN A 119 19.36 8.33 60.96
CA GLN A 119 20.60 7.98 61.67
C GLN A 119 21.72 9.04 61.54
N PHE A 120 21.85 9.69 60.37
CA PHE A 120 22.98 10.59 60.08
C PHE A 120 22.57 12.04 59.77
N ASN A 121 21.27 12.32 59.66
CA ASN A 121 20.72 13.61 59.23
C ASN A 121 21.33 14.09 57.88
N VAL A 122 21.40 13.16 56.92
CA VAL A 122 21.96 13.36 55.58
C VAL A 122 20.89 13.14 54.52
N GLU A 123 20.75 14.10 53.60
CA GLU A 123 19.89 14.00 52.41
C GLU A 123 20.77 14.01 51.15
N LEU A 124 20.80 12.89 50.43
CA LEU A 124 21.57 12.71 49.19
C LEU A 124 20.68 12.11 48.10
N ASP A 125 20.93 12.47 46.85
CA ASP A 125 20.30 11.81 45.70
C ASP A 125 20.90 10.41 45.53
N ILE A 126 20.23 9.40 46.08
CA ILE A 126 20.70 8.01 46.11
C ILE A 126 20.91 7.36 44.73
N ASN A 127 20.42 7.99 43.66
CA ASN A 127 20.53 7.51 42.28
C ASN A 127 21.58 8.28 41.47
N LYS A 128 21.96 9.50 41.87
CA LYS A 128 23.01 10.30 41.22
C LYS A 128 24.31 10.40 42.03
N THR A 129 24.24 10.18 43.34
CA THR A 129 25.41 10.07 44.21
C THR A 129 25.94 8.65 44.14
N PHE A 130 27.21 8.52 43.79
CA PHE A 130 27.96 7.27 43.76
C PHE A 130 28.81 7.16 45.03
N VAL A 131 28.94 5.95 45.56
CA VAL A 131 30.05 5.59 46.44
C VAL A 131 31.18 5.02 45.58
N GLN A 132 32.41 5.49 45.81
CA GLN A 132 33.64 4.88 45.29
C GLN A 132 34.46 4.32 46.44
N LEU A 133 34.83 3.05 46.36
CA LEU A 133 35.61 2.33 47.35
C LEU A 133 36.95 1.91 46.75
N ASN A 134 38.05 2.25 47.42
CA ASN A 134 39.42 1.97 46.98
C ASN A 134 40.17 1.17 48.07
N LYS A 135 41.00 0.21 47.66
CA LYS A 135 41.89 -0.57 48.54
C LYS A 135 43.36 -0.38 48.17
N PRO A 136 44.31 -0.57 49.10
CA PRO A 136 45.74 -0.54 48.80
C PRO A 136 46.15 -1.79 47.98
N LEU A 137 47.17 -1.63 47.16
CA LEU A 137 47.91 -2.76 46.58
C LEU A 137 49.11 -3.06 47.48
N GLU A 138 48.86 -3.86 48.52
CA GLU A 138 49.89 -4.26 49.48
C GLU A 138 50.76 -5.41 48.96
N ILE A 139 52.07 -5.21 49.00
CA ILE A 139 53.08 -6.24 48.72
C ILE A 139 53.82 -6.63 50.00
N GLY A 140 53.88 -7.94 50.24
CA GLY A 140 54.75 -8.58 51.21
C GLY A 140 54.16 -8.77 52.61
N ILE A 141 54.93 -9.49 53.43
CA ILE A 141 54.51 -9.88 54.80
C ILE A 141 54.28 -8.67 55.72
N LEU A 142 54.96 -7.56 55.44
CA LEU A 142 54.82 -6.29 56.18
C LEU A 142 53.67 -5.41 55.69
N GLY A 143 53.05 -5.70 54.53
CA GLY A 143 51.99 -4.86 53.97
C GLY A 143 52.47 -3.52 53.46
N ILE A 144 53.38 -3.52 52.47
CA ILE A 144 53.88 -2.26 51.90
C ILE A 144 52.91 -1.80 50.80
N ASP A 145 52.29 -0.64 50.99
CA ASP A 145 51.48 0.04 49.97
C ASP A 145 52.34 0.41 48.75
N VAL A 146 52.03 -0.18 47.59
CA VAL A 146 52.74 0.13 46.33
C VAL A 146 51.86 0.93 45.36
N SER A 147 50.54 0.78 45.44
CA SER A 147 49.55 1.62 44.75
C SER A 147 48.16 1.46 45.40
N SER A 148 47.08 1.84 44.71
CA SER A 148 45.70 1.53 45.11
C SER A 148 44.85 1.20 43.88
N PHE A 149 43.72 0.52 44.09
CA PHE A 149 42.76 0.17 43.04
C PHE A 149 41.31 0.43 43.47
N GLU A 150 40.45 0.74 42.49
CA GLU A 150 39.00 0.87 42.67
C GLU A 150 38.39 -0.54 42.82
N VAL A 151 37.67 -0.76 43.91
CA VAL A 151 36.98 -2.02 44.25
C VAL A 151 35.52 -1.96 43.81
N LEU A 152 34.85 -0.84 44.08
CA LEU A 152 33.43 -0.62 43.83
C LEU A 152 33.20 0.83 43.40
N LYS A 153 32.33 1.03 42.40
CA LYS A 153 31.80 2.35 42.03
C LYS A 153 30.34 2.25 41.59
N LEU A 154 29.40 2.57 42.47
CA LEU A 154 27.95 2.40 42.23
C LEU A 154 27.14 3.55 42.85
N PRO A 155 25.93 3.85 42.33
CA PRO A 155 24.96 4.71 43.02
C PRO A 155 24.66 4.18 44.42
N LEU A 156 24.37 5.06 45.39
CA LEU A 156 24.10 4.66 46.79
C LEU A 156 23.00 3.59 46.89
N LEU A 157 21.92 3.70 46.09
CA LEU A 157 20.86 2.71 46.08
C LEU A 157 21.37 1.31 45.69
N GLN A 158 22.08 1.21 44.57
CA GLN A 158 22.60 -0.07 44.08
C GLN A 158 23.71 -0.63 44.98
N ALA A 159 24.52 0.24 45.61
CA ALA A 159 25.48 -0.18 46.62
C ALA A 159 24.79 -0.77 47.87
N ALA A 160 23.68 -0.17 48.32
CA ALA A 160 22.89 -0.70 49.43
C ALA A 160 22.18 -2.02 49.10
N LEU A 161 21.72 -2.20 47.85
CA LEU A 161 21.11 -3.44 47.38
C LEU A 161 22.12 -4.60 47.27
N HIS A 162 23.36 -4.32 46.86
CA HIS A 162 24.44 -5.31 46.89
C HIS A 162 25.00 -5.59 48.28
N ASN A 163 24.75 -4.70 49.26
CA ASN A 163 25.06 -4.89 50.68
C ASN A 163 26.59 -5.08 50.93
N PHE A 164 27.03 -5.41 52.14
CA PHE A 164 28.47 -5.43 52.52
C PHE A 164 28.86 -6.57 53.47
N GLU A 165 30.04 -7.17 53.23
CA GLU A 165 30.66 -8.17 54.09
C GLU A 165 31.01 -7.54 55.46
N ALA A 166 31.11 -8.35 56.52
CA ALA A 166 31.43 -7.84 57.86
C ALA A 166 32.72 -7.01 57.90
N ALA A 167 33.78 -7.50 57.24
CA ALA A 167 35.07 -6.83 57.16
C ALA A 167 35.04 -5.51 56.34
N GLU A 168 34.09 -5.34 55.42
CA GLU A 168 33.91 -4.08 54.67
C GLU A 168 33.22 -2.98 55.50
N CYS A 169 32.79 -3.30 56.72
CA CYS A 169 32.15 -2.38 57.66
C CYS A 169 33.10 -1.95 58.80
N GLU A 170 34.36 -2.40 58.79
CA GLU A 170 35.35 -2.06 59.82
C GLU A 170 36.07 -0.74 59.53
N ALA A 171 36.44 -0.01 60.60
CA ALA A 171 37.19 1.23 60.51
C ALA A 171 38.56 1.00 59.86
N GLY A 172 38.75 1.54 58.64
CA GLY A 172 39.96 1.38 57.83
C GLY A 172 39.90 0.28 56.76
N ALA A 173 38.77 -0.41 56.59
CA ALA A 173 38.58 -1.43 55.53
C ALA A 173 38.76 -0.92 54.08
N PHE A 174 38.65 0.40 53.90
CA PHE A 174 38.87 1.11 52.64
C PHE A 174 39.77 2.34 52.86
N LEU A 175 40.53 2.71 51.83
CA LEU A 175 41.44 3.86 51.89
C LEU A 175 40.69 5.18 52.07
N ALA A 176 41.37 6.18 52.66
CA ALA A 176 40.88 7.55 52.79
C ALA A 176 40.66 8.29 51.44
N SER A 177 41.06 7.69 50.31
CA SER A 177 40.68 8.13 48.96
C SER A 177 39.29 7.67 48.52
N SER A 178 38.64 6.81 49.31
CA SER A 178 37.26 6.36 49.12
C SER A 178 36.28 7.42 49.61
N GLY A 179 35.10 7.49 49.01
CA GLY A 179 34.11 8.49 49.37
C GLY A 179 32.96 8.60 48.38
N PHE A 180 32.28 9.75 48.42
CA PHE A 180 31.06 9.99 47.66
C PHE A 180 31.31 10.96 46.51
N GLN A 181 30.72 10.68 45.34
CA GLN A 181 30.85 11.45 44.11
C GLN A 181 29.48 11.70 43.48
N ILE A 182 29.35 12.78 42.70
CA ILE A 182 28.13 13.07 41.93
C ILE A 182 28.50 13.47 40.50
N ALA A 183 27.64 13.12 39.53
CA ALA A 183 27.82 13.53 38.14
C ALA A 183 27.74 15.06 38.02
N SER A 184 28.78 15.67 37.44
CA SER A 184 28.81 17.12 37.26
C SER A 184 28.02 17.58 36.02
N SER A 185 28.00 18.89 35.78
CA SER A 185 27.38 19.49 34.59
C SER A 185 28.05 19.09 33.27
N THR A 186 29.25 18.49 33.32
CA THR A 186 29.98 17.98 32.15
C THR A 186 29.81 16.45 32.06
N PRO A 187 29.29 15.91 30.94
CA PRO A 187 29.06 14.48 30.81
C PRO A 187 30.36 13.65 30.95
N GLY A 188 30.38 12.71 31.89
CA GLY A 188 31.50 11.80 32.12
C GLY A 188 32.46 12.23 33.24
N THR A 189 32.32 13.42 33.82
CA THR A 189 33.08 13.83 35.00
C THR A 189 32.27 13.71 36.29
N LEU A 190 32.97 13.37 37.37
CA LEU A 190 32.42 13.14 38.71
C LEU A 190 33.13 14.06 39.71
N GLU A 191 32.36 14.75 40.55
CA GLU A 191 32.84 15.68 41.57
C GLU A 191 32.60 15.09 42.96
N SER A 192 33.54 15.30 43.89
CA SER A 192 33.44 14.80 45.27
C SER A 192 32.34 15.51 46.06
N VAL A 193 31.51 14.75 46.76
CA VAL A 193 30.38 15.26 47.55
C VAL A 193 30.83 15.51 48.99
N THR A 194 30.82 16.77 49.42
CA THR A 194 31.02 17.15 50.82
C THR A 194 29.82 16.71 51.67
N THR A 195 29.96 15.64 52.44
CA THR A 195 28.93 15.10 53.34
C THR A 195 29.51 14.79 54.73
N ARG A 196 28.64 14.62 55.72
CA ARG A 196 29.00 14.15 57.08
C ARG A 196 29.02 12.63 57.20
N LEU A 197 28.40 11.94 56.26
CA LEU A 197 28.40 10.48 56.16
C LEU A 197 29.82 9.98 55.83
N THR A 198 30.35 9.05 56.62
CA THR A 198 31.59 8.34 56.27
C THR A 198 31.31 7.09 55.44
N VAL A 199 32.34 6.54 54.79
CA VAL A 199 32.23 5.26 54.07
C VAL A 199 31.83 4.13 55.01
N GLU A 200 32.49 4.02 56.17
CA GLU A 200 32.20 3.06 57.25
C GLU A 200 30.75 3.16 57.75
N GLN A 201 30.26 4.38 57.98
CA GLN A 201 28.87 4.62 58.36
C GLN A 201 27.89 4.16 57.27
N PHE A 202 28.23 4.35 55.99
CA PHE A 202 27.39 3.93 54.88
C PHE A 202 27.38 2.40 54.68
N THR A 203 28.55 1.73 54.73
CA THR A 203 28.60 0.26 54.58
C THR A 203 27.94 -0.43 55.77
N GLY A 204 28.21 0.04 56.99
CA GLY A 204 27.52 -0.40 58.21
C GLY A 204 26.01 -0.13 58.20
N LEU A 205 25.56 1.02 57.66
CA LEU A 205 24.13 1.30 57.47
C LEU A 205 23.48 0.30 56.54
N CYS A 206 24.08 0.02 55.38
CA CYS A 206 23.53 -0.93 54.41
C CYS A 206 23.40 -2.33 55.01
N ARG A 207 24.44 -2.77 55.74
CA ARG A 207 24.50 -4.07 56.42
C ARG A 207 23.49 -4.23 57.57
N THR A 208 23.21 -3.15 58.30
CA THR A 208 22.22 -3.14 59.41
C THR A 208 20.79 -2.89 58.94
N LEU A 209 20.60 -2.21 57.80
CA LEU A 209 19.30 -2.02 57.17
C LEU A 209 18.82 -3.30 56.46
N ASP A 210 19.73 -4.10 55.90
CA ASP A 210 19.47 -5.37 55.21
C ASP A 210 18.22 -5.35 54.31
N ILE A 211 18.30 -4.51 53.27
CA ILE A 211 17.22 -4.35 52.27
C ILE A 211 16.94 -5.69 51.57
N GLY A 212 17.95 -6.56 51.42
CA GLY A 212 17.80 -7.91 50.86
C GLY A 212 16.82 -8.76 51.66
N THR A 213 17.04 -8.90 52.98
CA THR A 213 16.10 -9.63 53.85
C THR A 213 14.71 -9.00 53.87
N GLN A 214 14.62 -7.66 53.93
CA GLN A 214 13.32 -6.96 53.91
C GLN A 214 12.54 -7.21 52.61
N TYR A 215 13.20 -7.14 51.46
CA TYR A 215 12.55 -7.36 50.16
C TYR A 215 12.17 -8.83 49.95
N GLN A 216 12.99 -9.78 50.42
CA GLN A 216 12.65 -11.20 50.41
C GLN A 216 11.40 -11.51 51.24
N GLN A 217 11.26 -10.90 52.42
CA GLN A 217 10.03 -11.06 53.22
C GLN A 217 8.82 -10.40 52.55
N TYR A 218 8.98 -9.23 51.94
CA TYR A 218 7.93 -8.57 51.16
C TYR A 218 7.45 -9.44 49.98
N LEU A 219 8.37 -9.94 49.15
CA LEU A 219 8.05 -10.84 48.04
C LEU A 219 7.36 -12.12 48.55
N LYS A 220 7.84 -12.70 49.65
CA LYS A 220 7.24 -13.90 50.25
C LYS A 220 5.79 -13.68 50.68
N ASP A 221 5.50 -12.58 51.39
CA ASP A 221 4.13 -12.24 51.81
C ASP A 221 3.21 -11.86 50.63
N TYR A 222 3.77 -11.38 49.51
CA TYR A 222 3.02 -11.04 48.30
C TYR A 222 2.72 -12.26 47.41
N LEU A 223 3.71 -13.14 47.20
CA LEU A 223 3.65 -14.30 46.30
C LEU A 223 3.07 -15.58 46.95
N HIS A 224 2.90 -15.55 48.27
CA HIS A 224 2.15 -16.55 49.04
C HIS A 224 1.10 -15.82 49.90
N PRO A 225 -0.01 -15.33 49.29
CA PRO A 225 -1.10 -14.72 50.04
C PRO A 225 -1.61 -15.65 51.15
N LYS A 226 -1.79 -15.10 52.36
CA LYS A 226 -2.32 -15.85 53.52
C LYS A 226 -3.81 -16.19 53.38
N ASP A 227 -4.49 -15.56 52.42
CA ASP A 227 -5.81 -15.96 51.95
C ASP A 227 -5.66 -16.97 50.79
N ALA A 228 -6.19 -18.18 51.00
CA ALA A 228 -6.18 -19.25 50.00
C ALA A 228 -7.02 -18.91 48.75
N VAL A 229 -8.02 -18.02 48.86
CA VAL A 229 -8.78 -17.56 47.68
C VAL A 229 -7.91 -16.65 46.81
N ALA A 230 -7.16 -15.73 47.41
CA ALA A 230 -6.19 -14.90 46.70
C ALA A 230 -5.06 -15.70 46.04
N ASP A 231 -4.44 -16.69 46.71
CA ASP A 231 -3.41 -17.55 46.09
C ASP A 231 -4.00 -18.36 44.91
N HIS A 232 -5.18 -18.95 45.07
CA HIS A 232 -5.84 -19.70 44.00
C HIS A 232 -6.21 -18.82 42.79
N VAL A 233 -6.74 -17.61 43.01
CA VAL A 233 -7.05 -16.66 41.93
C VAL A 233 -5.78 -16.18 41.23
N PHE A 234 -4.69 -15.96 41.96
CA PHE A 234 -3.41 -15.58 41.37
C PHE A 234 -2.84 -16.71 40.49
N ARG A 235 -2.82 -17.94 41.02
CA ARG A 235 -2.44 -19.17 40.32
C ARG A 235 -3.26 -19.38 39.04
N GLU A 236 -4.59 -19.39 39.12
CA GLU A 236 -5.46 -19.58 37.94
C GLU A 236 -5.25 -18.50 36.88
N LYS A 237 -5.04 -17.24 37.28
CA LYS A 237 -4.78 -16.14 36.33
C LYS A 237 -3.44 -16.30 35.62
N PHE A 238 -2.41 -16.80 36.30
CA PHE A 238 -1.13 -17.18 35.69
C PHE A 238 -1.28 -18.39 34.76
N CYS A 239 -1.94 -19.47 35.20
CA CYS A 239 -2.16 -20.67 34.39
C CYS A 239 -2.96 -20.35 33.12
N THR A 240 -3.99 -19.50 33.21
CA THR A 240 -4.77 -19.01 32.06
C THR A 240 -3.94 -18.17 31.09
N VAL A 241 -2.97 -17.38 31.58
CA VAL A 241 -1.98 -16.70 30.74
C VAL A 241 -1.14 -17.71 29.95
N GLN A 242 -0.57 -18.72 30.60
CA GLN A 242 0.28 -19.70 29.94
C GLN A 242 -0.50 -20.55 28.92
N LYS A 243 -1.71 -21.00 29.29
CA LYS A 243 -2.64 -21.74 28.41
C LYS A 243 -3.00 -20.95 27.15
N THR A 244 -3.37 -19.68 27.30
CA THR A 244 -3.74 -18.83 26.15
C THR A 244 -2.55 -18.43 25.28
N ALA A 245 -1.36 -18.24 25.87
CA ALA A 245 -0.12 -18.02 25.13
C ALA A 245 0.29 -19.25 24.29
N LEU A 246 0.25 -20.46 24.86
CA LEU A 246 0.52 -21.69 24.12
C LEU A 246 -0.52 -21.91 23.01
N ARG A 247 -1.80 -21.61 23.26
CA ARG A 247 -2.84 -21.69 22.21
C ARG A 247 -2.56 -20.75 21.03
N ALA A 248 -2.20 -19.49 21.30
CA ALA A 248 -1.84 -18.54 20.25
C ALA A 248 -0.56 -18.95 19.48
N ALA A 249 0.41 -19.55 20.17
CA ALA A 249 1.59 -20.15 19.53
C ALA A 249 1.21 -21.35 18.65
N ALA A 250 0.25 -22.19 19.06
CA ALA A 250 -0.22 -23.35 18.30
C ALA A 250 -1.02 -22.95 17.04
N GLU A 251 -1.93 -21.98 17.12
CA GLU A 251 -2.60 -21.40 15.95
C GLU A 251 -1.58 -20.84 14.95
N ARG A 252 -0.63 -20.03 15.44
CA ARG A 252 0.47 -19.48 14.63
C ARG A 252 1.29 -20.58 13.95
N ALA A 253 1.67 -21.62 14.69
CA ALA A 253 2.50 -22.71 14.22
C ALA A 253 1.78 -23.57 13.16
N LEU A 254 0.49 -23.84 13.34
CA LEU A 254 -0.34 -24.56 12.36
C LEU A 254 -0.44 -23.78 11.04
N LEU A 255 -0.62 -22.45 11.11
CA LEU A 255 -0.65 -21.57 9.92
C LEU A 255 0.71 -21.49 9.20
N GLN A 256 1.81 -21.51 9.94
CA GLN A 256 3.17 -21.52 9.38
C GLN A 256 3.65 -22.92 8.96
N LYS A 257 2.87 -23.98 9.23
CA LYS A 257 3.23 -25.40 9.05
C LYS A 257 4.46 -25.83 9.85
N ASP A 258 4.68 -25.18 10.99
CA ASP A 258 5.70 -25.53 11.98
C ASP A 258 5.26 -26.73 12.85
N ILE A 259 3.96 -27.06 12.88
CA ILE A 259 3.38 -28.27 13.49
C ILE A 259 2.33 -28.89 12.55
N GLU A 260 2.04 -30.17 12.71
CA GLU A 260 0.97 -30.85 11.96
C GLU A 260 -0.41 -30.74 12.67
N PRO A 261 -1.54 -30.97 11.97
CA PRO A 261 -2.88 -30.93 12.59
C PRO A 261 -3.04 -31.88 13.79
N ARG A 262 -2.39 -33.05 13.78
CA ARG A 262 -2.40 -33.97 14.94
C ARG A 262 -1.65 -33.40 16.15
N ASP A 263 -0.58 -32.63 15.90
CA ASP A 263 0.22 -31.99 16.94
C ASP A 263 -0.54 -30.84 17.57
N TYR A 264 -1.22 -30.03 16.75
CA TYR A 264 -2.15 -29.00 17.22
C TYR A 264 -3.24 -29.60 18.12
N THR A 265 -3.88 -30.70 17.72
CA THR A 265 -4.89 -31.39 18.55
C THR A 265 -4.31 -31.91 19.87
N SER A 266 -3.10 -32.49 19.87
CA SER A 266 -2.44 -32.94 21.10
C SER A 266 -2.05 -31.79 22.03
N ILE A 267 -1.62 -30.65 21.49
CA ILE A 267 -1.30 -29.45 22.26
C ILE A 267 -2.57 -28.83 22.87
N LEU A 268 -3.72 -28.90 22.18
CA LEU A 268 -5.00 -28.52 22.76
C LEU A 268 -5.41 -29.41 23.94
N SER A 269 -5.25 -30.74 23.87
CA SER A 269 -5.62 -31.59 25.03
C SER A 269 -4.77 -31.29 26.26
N ILE A 270 -3.46 -31.03 26.08
CA ILE A 270 -2.55 -30.60 27.18
C ILE A 270 -2.97 -29.23 27.76
N ILE A 271 -3.44 -28.30 26.92
CA ILE A 271 -4.03 -27.01 27.37
C ILE A 271 -5.30 -27.26 28.20
N ASP A 272 -6.15 -28.19 27.78
CA ASP A 272 -7.41 -28.50 28.45
C ASP A 272 -7.23 -29.37 29.72
N GLY A 273 -6.05 -29.98 29.92
CA GLY A 273 -5.64 -30.68 31.17
C GLY A 273 -5.27 -32.16 31.04
N ASP A 274 -5.08 -32.66 29.82
CA ASP A 274 -4.72 -34.05 29.53
C ASP A 274 -3.28 -34.37 29.97
N LEU A 275 -3.14 -35.35 30.88
CA LEU A 275 -1.85 -35.86 31.37
C LEU A 275 -1.32 -37.05 30.55
N GLU A 276 -2.16 -37.74 29.77
CA GLU A 276 -1.74 -38.84 28.88
C GLU A 276 -2.05 -38.57 27.39
N PRO A 277 -1.63 -37.41 26.83
CA PRO A 277 -1.80 -37.10 25.41
C PRO A 277 -1.10 -38.15 24.54
N ARG A 278 -1.81 -38.72 23.55
CA ARG A 278 -1.32 -39.82 22.72
C ARG A 278 -1.48 -39.55 21.23
N GLN A 279 -0.47 -39.93 20.45
CA GLN A 279 -0.49 -40.00 18.99
C GLN A 279 -0.38 -41.47 18.57
N GLY A 280 -1.54 -42.15 18.50
CA GLY A 280 -1.60 -43.59 18.32
C GLY A 280 -1.00 -44.31 19.54
N ASN A 281 0.02 -45.15 19.30
CA ASN A 281 0.70 -45.88 20.38
C ASN A 281 1.75 -45.04 21.14
N LYS A 282 2.17 -43.89 20.59
CA LYS A 282 3.12 -43.00 21.25
C LYS A 282 2.40 -42.08 22.25
N GLN A 283 2.98 -41.88 23.42
CA GLN A 283 2.58 -40.85 24.38
C GLN A 283 3.42 -39.60 24.14
N ILE A 284 2.87 -38.41 24.46
CA ILE A 284 3.66 -37.18 24.55
C ILE A 284 4.07 -36.98 25.99
N TRP A 285 5.37 -37.06 26.24
CA TRP A 285 5.99 -36.78 27.53
C TRP A 285 6.40 -35.32 27.54
N PHE A 286 6.18 -34.60 28.64
CA PHE A 286 6.57 -33.20 28.72
C PHE A 286 7.41 -32.86 29.94
N GLY A 287 8.32 -31.88 29.74
CA GLY A 287 9.28 -31.42 30.72
C GLY A 287 9.93 -30.11 30.26
N ASP A 288 11.12 -29.81 30.78
CA ASP A 288 11.80 -28.55 30.50
C ASP A 288 12.80 -28.69 29.34
N MET A 289 13.00 -27.59 28.62
CA MET A 289 14.18 -27.42 27.80
C MET A 289 15.42 -27.13 28.69
N SER A 290 16.56 -27.72 28.33
CA SER A 290 17.88 -27.29 28.77
C SER A 290 18.72 -26.72 27.62
N LEU A 291 19.57 -25.74 27.96
CA LEU A 291 20.60 -25.14 27.09
C LEU A 291 21.84 -24.90 27.97
N MET A 292 23.06 -25.08 27.46
CA MET A 292 24.32 -24.87 28.22
C MET A 292 24.40 -25.67 29.54
N LYS A 293 23.73 -26.83 29.62
CA LYS A 293 23.52 -27.59 30.87
C LYS A 293 22.78 -26.81 31.97
N ARG A 294 21.97 -25.82 31.60
CA ARG A 294 21.06 -25.05 32.48
C ARG A 294 19.61 -25.23 32.06
N ARG A 295 18.70 -25.11 33.02
CA ARG A 295 17.23 -25.28 32.85
C ARG A 295 16.63 -23.96 32.36
N MET A 296 15.92 -23.98 31.24
CA MET A 296 15.32 -22.79 30.63
C MET A 296 13.87 -22.64 31.14
N ASN A 297 13.69 -21.82 32.17
CA ASN A 297 12.43 -21.74 32.90
C ASN A 297 11.31 -21.19 31.98
N GLY A 298 10.21 -21.94 31.86
CA GLY A 298 9.10 -21.61 30.96
C GLY A 298 9.20 -22.16 29.54
N CYS A 299 10.35 -22.71 29.12
CA CYS A 299 10.48 -23.39 27.83
C CYS A 299 10.12 -24.87 27.98
N VAL A 300 9.02 -25.30 27.35
CA VAL A 300 8.48 -26.67 27.48
C VAL A 300 8.94 -27.54 26.32
N TRP A 301 9.42 -28.73 26.65
CA TRP A 301 9.86 -29.77 25.73
C TRP A 301 8.83 -30.90 25.70
N PHE A 302 8.43 -31.34 24.50
CA PHE A 302 7.44 -32.41 24.29
C PHE A 302 8.07 -33.55 23.45
N ASP A 303 8.37 -34.70 24.07
CA ASP A 303 8.88 -35.89 23.38
C ASP A 303 7.74 -36.81 22.95
N ILE A 304 7.67 -37.16 21.66
CA ILE A 304 6.60 -38.00 21.08
C ILE A 304 7.13 -39.43 20.94
N CYS A 305 6.94 -40.27 21.97
CA CYS A 305 7.59 -41.58 22.04
C CYS A 305 6.81 -42.64 22.87
N GLU A 306 7.23 -43.90 22.73
CA GLU A 306 6.78 -44.99 23.60
C GLU A 306 7.67 -45.02 24.86
N LYS A 307 7.11 -45.42 26.03
CA LYS A 307 7.86 -45.45 27.29
C LYS A 307 9.13 -46.31 27.14
N TYR A 308 10.28 -45.76 27.53
CA TYR A 308 11.62 -46.34 27.37
C TYR A 308 12.17 -46.46 25.92
N ARG A 309 11.50 -45.89 24.92
CA ARG A 309 11.93 -45.91 23.50
C ARG A 309 12.09 -44.49 22.95
N TYR A 310 13.26 -43.89 23.19
CA TYR A 310 13.60 -42.55 22.70
C TYR A 310 13.36 -42.41 21.18
N SER A 311 12.81 -41.26 20.78
CA SER A 311 12.52 -40.91 19.38
C SER A 311 13.22 -39.60 19.02
N ASP A 312 13.49 -39.37 17.74
CA ASP A 312 14.00 -38.09 17.22
C ASP A 312 12.84 -37.17 16.78
N GLU A 313 11.67 -37.34 17.40
CA GLU A 313 10.43 -36.59 17.15
C GLU A 313 10.02 -35.81 18.39
N LEU A 314 10.25 -34.51 18.36
CA LEU A 314 9.91 -33.60 19.47
C LEU A 314 9.11 -32.38 18.98
N ILE A 315 8.37 -31.76 19.89
CA ILE A 315 7.85 -30.39 19.74
C ILE A 315 8.51 -29.53 20.83
N LEU A 316 8.95 -28.34 20.45
CA LEU A 316 9.57 -27.38 21.38
C LEU A 316 8.71 -26.12 21.47
N TYR A 317 8.41 -25.71 22.70
CA TYR A 317 7.75 -24.44 23.03
C TYR A 317 8.75 -23.46 23.65
N ILE A 318 8.96 -22.33 22.99
CA ILE A 318 9.75 -21.19 23.48
C ILE A 318 8.78 -20.00 23.53
N PRO A 319 8.31 -19.58 24.73
CA PRO A 319 7.35 -18.49 24.86
C PRO A 319 7.79 -17.25 24.08
N ASN A 320 6.94 -16.79 23.16
CA ASN A 320 7.16 -15.56 22.39
C ASN A 320 8.43 -15.50 21.50
N ASP A 321 9.00 -16.62 21.06
CA ASP A 321 10.04 -16.61 20.01
C ASP A 321 9.56 -15.77 18.79
N PRO A 322 10.33 -14.75 18.36
CA PRO A 322 10.02 -14.02 17.13
C PRO A 322 9.89 -14.94 15.91
N HIS A 323 10.55 -16.10 15.89
CA HIS A 323 10.56 -17.03 14.75
C HIS A 323 9.58 -18.21 14.87
N HIS A 324 9.78 -19.11 15.84
CA HIS A 324 9.07 -20.39 15.94
C HIS A 324 8.68 -20.71 17.40
N PRO A 325 7.69 -20.02 17.99
CA PRO A 325 7.35 -20.16 19.42
C PRO A 325 6.82 -21.54 19.79
N LEU A 326 6.24 -22.27 18.83
CA LEU A 326 5.93 -23.69 18.95
C LEU A 326 6.29 -24.36 17.62
N LYS A 327 7.09 -25.43 17.63
CA LYS A 327 7.52 -26.11 16.40
C LYS A 327 7.94 -27.56 16.61
N ARG A 328 7.57 -28.44 15.67
CA ARG A 328 8.07 -29.82 15.57
C ARG A 328 9.47 -29.82 14.98
N TYR A 329 10.36 -30.62 15.55
CA TYR A 329 11.75 -30.76 15.12
C TYR A 329 12.22 -32.21 15.16
N THR A 330 13.28 -32.50 14.39
CA THR A 330 14.27 -33.52 14.78
C THR A 330 15.41 -32.89 15.57
N GLY A 331 16.11 -33.68 16.39
CA GLY A 331 17.24 -33.21 17.20
C GLY A 331 18.37 -32.60 16.37
N ALA A 332 18.55 -33.05 15.11
CA ALA A 332 19.47 -32.44 14.17
C ALA A 332 18.98 -31.06 13.67
N GLN A 333 17.71 -30.94 13.27
CA GLN A 333 17.11 -29.67 12.84
C GLN A 333 17.12 -28.63 13.96
N MET A 334 16.78 -29.04 15.18
CA MET A 334 16.74 -28.19 16.36
C MET A 334 18.15 -27.67 16.71
N LYS A 335 19.18 -28.53 16.72
CA LYS A 335 20.58 -28.09 16.92
C LYS A 335 21.04 -27.10 15.85
N ALA A 336 20.71 -27.34 14.58
CA ALA A 336 21.02 -26.42 13.49
C ALA A 336 20.31 -25.06 13.63
N MET A 337 19.03 -25.07 14.03
CA MET A 337 18.24 -23.86 14.30
C MET A 337 18.86 -23.04 15.44
N PHE A 338 19.15 -23.68 16.58
CA PHE A 338 19.80 -23.02 17.71
C PHE A 338 21.14 -22.41 17.31
N LYS A 339 22.00 -23.18 16.63
CA LYS A 339 23.29 -22.69 16.10
C LYS A 339 23.09 -21.44 15.24
N GLN A 340 22.19 -21.49 14.24
CA GLN A 340 21.93 -20.37 13.34
C GLN A 340 21.43 -19.12 14.07
N ARG A 341 20.45 -19.25 14.98
CA ARG A 341 19.84 -18.09 15.69
C ARG A 341 20.80 -17.43 16.66
N PHE A 342 21.65 -18.21 17.33
CA PHE A 342 22.60 -17.68 18.31
C PHE A 342 23.85 -17.07 17.68
N THR A 343 24.22 -17.41 16.44
CA THR A 343 25.35 -16.77 15.72
C THR A 343 24.94 -15.69 14.72
N ALA A 344 23.64 -15.49 14.46
CA ALA A 344 23.17 -14.45 13.53
C ALA A 344 23.42 -13.04 14.08
N ARG A 345 24.13 -12.21 13.27
CA ARG A 345 24.58 -10.85 13.64
C ARG A 345 24.10 -9.79 12.63
N ASP A 346 22.87 -9.95 12.15
CA ASP A 346 22.27 -9.13 11.09
C ASP A 346 22.35 -7.63 11.39
N GLY A 347 23.12 -6.89 10.56
CA GLY A 347 23.30 -5.43 10.67
C GLY A 347 24.31 -4.95 11.72
N ALA A 348 24.95 -5.82 12.49
CA ALA A 348 25.96 -5.42 13.46
C ALA A 348 27.32 -5.07 12.79
N PRO A 349 28.09 -4.09 13.31
CA PRO A 349 29.45 -3.84 12.85
C PRO A 349 30.38 -5.04 13.05
N VAL A 350 31.32 -5.25 12.12
CA VAL A 350 32.31 -6.33 12.22
C VAL A 350 33.16 -6.12 13.48
N GLY A 351 33.14 -7.10 14.39
CA GLY A 351 33.85 -7.05 15.66
C GLY A 351 33.03 -6.54 16.85
N ASP A 352 31.77 -6.16 16.70
CA ASP A 352 30.91 -5.80 17.84
C ASP A 352 30.61 -7.05 18.72
N SER A 353 31.30 -7.17 19.85
CA SER A 353 31.13 -8.27 20.81
C SER A 353 29.91 -8.13 21.72
N ARG A 354 29.10 -7.06 21.59
CA ARG A 354 27.82 -6.96 22.29
C ARG A 354 26.90 -8.15 21.93
N PRO A 355 26.00 -8.56 22.85
CA PRO A 355 25.02 -9.59 22.55
C PRO A 355 24.12 -9.23 21.36
N THR A 356 23.62 -10.24 20.67
CA THR A 356 22.62 -10.09 19.58
C THR A 356 21.21 -9.87 20.14
N ALA A 357 20.25 -9.50 19.29
CA ALA A 357 18.85 -9.39 19.70
C ALA A 357 18.30 -10.73 20.24
N TYR A 358 18.61 -11.84 19.56
CA TYR A 358 18.17 -13.18 19.97
C TYR A 358 18.83 -13.64 21.29
N GLN A 359 20.12 -13.33 21.49
CA GLN A 359 20.82 -13.61 22.74
C GLN A 359 20.23 -12.85 23.94
N ARG A 360 19.79 -11.59 23.75
CA ARG A 360 19.05 -10.84 24.80
C ARG A 360 17.63 -11.36 25.02
N PHE A 361 16.92 -11.71 23.96
CA PHE A 361 15.59 -12.33 24.07
C PHE A 361 15.67 -13.62 24.89
N PHE A 362 16.57 -14.53 24.53
CA PHE A 362 16.61 -15.86 25.15
C PHE A 362 17.19 -15.85 26.58
N SER A 363 17.93 -14.80 26.98
CA SER A 363 18.38 -14.67 28.37
C SER A 363 17.22 -14.54 29.37
N GLN A 364 16.01 -14.16 28.93
CA GLN A 364 14.84 -14.09 29.81
C GLN A 364 14.44 -15.47 30.40
N PHE A 365 14.88 -16.59 29.83
CA PHE A 365 14.60 -17.94 30.35
C PHE A 365 15.67 -18.46 31.34
N VAL A 366 16.83 -17.79 31.39
CA VAL A 366 17.98 -18.14 32.21
C VAL A 366 17.83 -17.54 33.61
N ALA A 367 18.03 -18.34 34.66
CA ALA A 367 18.08 -17.82 36.04
C ALA A 367 19.19 -16.78 36.20
N TYR A 368 18.97 -15.75 37.01
CA TYR A 368 19.86 -14.58 37.09
C TYR A 368 21.31 -14.96 37.43
N ALA A 369 21.49 -15.90 38.37
CA ALA A 369 22.79 -16.42 38.78
C ALA A 369 23.57 -17.12 37.65
N ASP A 370 22.90 -17.60 36.60
CA ASP A 370 23.51 -18.25 35.44
C ASP A 370 23.75 -17.31 34.25
N LEU A 371 23.24 -16.07 34.29
CA LEU A 371 23.42 -15.10 33.21
C LEU A 371 24.90 -14.84 32.84
N PRO A 372 25.87 -14.75 33.79
CA PRO A 372 27.28 -14.62 33.45
C PRO A 372 27.83 -15.81 32.64
N HIS A 373 27.43 -17.04 33.01
CA HIS A 373 27.86 -18.26 32.31
C HIS A 373 27.22 -18.37 30.92
N TYR A 374 25.96 -17.93 30.78
CA TYR A 374 25.25 -17.86 29.51
C TYR A 374 25.90 -16.86 28.55
N PHE A 375 26.14 -15.62 28.99
CA PHE A 375 26.72 -14.59 28.11
C PHE A 375 28.19 -14.86 27.77
N SER A 376 28.96 -15.51 28.64
CA SER A 376 30.35 -15.90 28.35
C SER A 376 30.49 -16.97 27.26
N GLN A 377 29.40 -17.57 26.77
CA GLN A 377 29.46 -18.46 25.60
C GLN A 377 29.54 -17.69 24.27
N PHE A 378 29.14 -16.42 24.22
CA PHE A 378 29.02 -15.64 22.97
C PHE A 378 30.22 -14.73 22.67
N THR A 379 31.20 -14.71 23.55
CA THR A 379 32.46 -13.98 23.37
C THR A 379 33.67 -14.86 23.62
N LEU A 380 34.79 -14.48 23.02
CA LEU A 380 36.12 -14.99 23.32
C LEU A 380 37.03 -13.78 23.60
N ASP A 381 38.09 -13.98 24.38
CA ASP A 381 39.13 -12.96 24.50
C ASP A 381 39.77 -12.67 23.14
N ALA A 382 39.99 -11.40 22.83
CA ALA A 382 40.69 -11.00 21.61
C ALA A 382 42.12 -11.57 21.56
N PRO A 383 42.62 -11.98 20.38
CA PRO A 383 43.91 -12.66 20.25
C PRO A 383 45.12 -11.76 20.55
N ASN A 384 44.92 -10.44 20.66
CA ASN A 384 45.96 -9.45 20.96
C ASN A 384 46.14 -9.16 22.46
N LYS A 385 46.00 -10.18 23.33
CA LYS A 385 46.29 -10.07 24.76
C LYS A 385 47.69 -9.52 25.00
N THR A 386 47.83 -8.55 25.91
CA THR A 386 49.16 -8.22 26.47
C THR A 386 49.65 -9.35 27.37
N PHE A 387 50.96 -9.42 27.63
CA PHE A 387 51.56 -10.46 28.48
C PHE A 387 50.94 -10.50 29.89
N SER A 388 50.61 -9.33 30.47
CA SER A 388 49.90 -9.24 31.75
C SER A 388 48.45 -9.74 31.68
N GLN A 389 47.71 -9.42 30.60
CA GLN A 389 46.36 -9.95 30.38
C GLN A 389 46.33 -11.46 30.13
N ALA A 390 47.39 -12.01 29.51
CA ALA A 390 47.53 -13.46 29.32
C ALA A 390 47.81 -14.22 30.63
N LEU A 391 48.51 -13.58 31.58
CA LEU A 391 48.81 -14.16 32.90
C LEU A 391 47.72 -13.92 33.95
N ALA A 392 46.81 -12.95 33.76
CA ALA A 392 45.79 -12.60 34.75
C ALA A 392 44.92 -13.78 35.26
N PRO A 393 44.48 -14.76 34.43
CA PRO A 393 43.75 -15.94 34.92
C PRO A 393 44.58 -16.85 35.84
N TYR A 394 45.90 -16.76 35.77
CA TYR A 394 46.85 -17.47 36.63
C TYR A 394 47.34 -16.61 37.79
N GLY A 395 46.84 -15.38 37.97
CA GLY A 395 47.32 -14.44 38.98
C GLY A 395 47.21 -14.96 40.41
N SER A 396 46.12 -15.66 40.74
CA SER A 396 45.94 -16.36 42.02
C SER A 396 46.93 -17.52 42.18
N LEU A 397 47.06 -18.38 41.16
CA LEU A 397 47.99 -19.51 41.16
C LEU A 397 49.46 -19.06 41.31
N LEU A 398 49.84 -17.97 40.62
CA LEU A 398 51.16 -17.35 40.73
C LEU A 398 51.40 -16.78 42.14
N ASN A 399 50.40 -16.12 42.72
CA ASN A 399 50.49 -15.59 44.09
C ASN A 399 50.62 -16.73 45.12
N GLU A 400 49.88 -17.83 44.97
CA GLU A 400 50.01 -19.03 45.80
C GLU A 400 51.35 -19.75 45.61
N LEU A 401 51.87 -19.86 44.38
CA LEU A 401 53.21 -20.39 44.13
C LEU A 401 54.32 -19.52 44.75
N ILE A 402 54.14 -18.19 44.75
CA ILE A 402 55.05 -17.25 45.40
C ILE A 402 55.00 -17.40 46.94
N LYS A 403 53.81 -17.57 47.54
CA LYS A 403 53.66 -17.89 48.97
C LYS A 403 54.29 -19.24 49.33
N GLY A 404 54.08 -20.28 48.51
CA GLY A 404 54.51 -21.65 48.79
C GLY A 404 55.97 -21.97 48.48
N GLY A 405 56.65 -21.15 47.69
CA GLY A 405 57.99 -21.47 47.16
C GLY A 405 59.16 -21.38 48.14
N SER A 406 59.03 -20.63 49.25
CA SER A 406 60.08 -20.50 50.28
C SER A 406 59.53 -19.83 51.56
N PRO A 407 59.91 -20.27 52.77
CA PRO A 407 59.55 -19.58 54.01
C PRO A 407 60.20 -18.19 54.18
N PHE A 408 61.05 -17.76 53.24
CA PHE A 408 61.67 -16.42 53.20
C PHE A 408 61.16 -15.53 52.06
N ASN A 409 60.09 -15.91 51.33
CA ASN A 409 59.54 -15.09 50.25
C ASN A 409 58.76 -13.87 50.80
N LEU A 410 59.44 -12.73 50.86
CA LEU A 410 58.90 -11.47 51.38
C LEU A 410 57.96 -10.70 50.44
N PHE A 411 57.68 -11.20 49.23
CA PHE A 411 57.02 -10.43 48.15
C PHE A 411 55.85 -11.17 47.47
N TYR A 412 54.75 -11.38 48.20
CA TYR A 412 53.46 -11.80 47.64
C TYR A 412 52.45 -10.64 47.71
N ILE A 413 51.37 -10.66 46.93
CA ILE A 413 50.32 -9.63 46.99
C ILE A 413 49.24 -10.09 47.98
N LYS A 414 48.80 -9.24 48.93
CA LYS A 414 47.78 -9.63 49.91
C LYS A 414 46.40 -9.79 49.26
N GLU A 415 45.93 -8.76 48.56
CA GLU A 415 44.66 -8.73 47.84
C GLU A 415 44.92 -8.29 46.39
N LEU A 416 44.45 -9.07 45.42
CA LEU A 416 44.69 -8.81 44.00
C LEU A 416 43.65 -7.82 43.45
N PRO A 417 44.04 -6.88 42.58
CA PRO A 417 43.09 -5.97 41.93
C PRO A 417 42.16 -6.74 40.98
N PRO A 418 40.92 -6.25 40.75
CA PRO A 418 39.98 -6.91 39.85
C PRO A 418 40.57 -7.01 38.43
N VAL A 419 40.39 -8.17 37.80
CA VAL A 419 40.96 -8.47 36.48
C VAL A 419 40.44 -7.47 35.45
N SER A 420 41.35 -6.71 34.85
CA SER A 420 41.04 -5.72 33.82
C SER A 420 40.36 -6.39 32.62
N SER A 421 39.23 -5.82 32.17
CA SER A 421 38.43 -6.34 31.07
C SER A 421 39.25 -6.54 29.80
N VAL A 422 39.49 -7.80 29.43
CA VAL A 422 40.14 -8.14 28.16
C VAL A 422 39.15 -7.87 27.04
N SER A 423 39.58 -7.14 26.00
CA SER A 423 38.76 -6.86 24.82
C SER A 423 38.15 -8.16 24.30
N GLN A 424 36.82 -8.21 24.19
CA GLN A 424 36.10 -9.39 23.74
C GLN A 424 35.86 -9.32 22.23
N VAL A 425 35.99 -10.45 21.54
CA VAL A 425 35.51 -10.67 20.17
C VAL A 425 34.31 -11.64 20.19
N PRO A 426 33.45 -11.65 19.15
CA PRO A 426 32.40 -12.65 19.02
C PRO A 426 32.92 -14.10 19.07
N ASN A 427 32.19 -14.99 19.74
CA ASN A 427 32.35 -16.43 19.55
C ASN A 427 31.41 -16.91 18.42
N ASP A 428 31.99 -17.40 17.33
CA ASP A 428 31.23 -18.00 16.23
C ASP A 428 30.85 -19.46 16.49
N ASP A 429 31.39 -20.11 17.53
CA ASP A 429 30.98 -21.44 18.00
C ASP A 429 30.64 -21.49 19.50
N PRO A 430 29.50 -20.91 19.92
CA PRO A 430 29.01 -21.01 21.29
C PRO A 430 28.60 -22.45 21.63
N TYR A 431 28.99 -22.93 22.82
CA TYR A 431 28.49 -24.20 23.35
C TYR A 431 27.00 -24.07 23.70
N LEU A 432 26.11 -24.54 22.83
CA LEU A 432 24.67 -24.46 23.05
C LEU A 432 24.09 -25.71 23.73
N ALA A 433 24.44 -26.91 23.23
CA ALA A 433 23.98 -28.21 23.74
C ALA A 433 22.48 -28.28 24.16
N PRO A 434 21.53 -27.90 23.29
CA PRO A 434 20.09 -27.97 23.62
C PRO A 434 19.61 -29.42 23.77
N ASN A 435 18.83 -29.70 24.82
CA ASN A 435 18.30 -31.04 25.13
C ASN A 435 17.08 -30.96 26.07
N GLY A 436 16.13 -31.89 25.96
CA GLY A 436 15.04 -32.05 26.93
C GLY A 436 15.53 -32.60 28.27
N ILE A 437 14.92 -32.20 29.38
CA ILE A 437 15.14 -32.75 30.72
C ILE A 437 13.81 -32.88 31.47
N THR A 438 13.75 -33.79 32.45
CA THR A 438 12.54 -33.98 33.28
C THR A 438 12.22 -32.73 34.11
N SER A 439 10.95 -32.60 34.49
CA SER A 439 10.48 -31.57 35.44
C SER A 439 11.31 -31.57 36.73
N LYS A 440 11.54 -30.39 37.32
CA LYS A 440 12.39 -30.20 38.50
C LYS A 440 11.94 -31.11 39.65
N GLY A 441 12.79 -32.06 40.06
CA GLY A 441 12.49 -33.03 41.12
C GLY A 441 11.98 -34.40 40.64
N HIS A 442 11.66 -34.56 39.36
CA HIS A 442 11.08 -35.80 38.81
C HIS A 442 12.13 -36.67 38.11
N GLY A 443 12.02 -37.99 38.31
CA GLY A 443 12.91 -39.00 37.71
C GLY A 443 12.63 -39.26 36.22
N LEU A 444 13.60 -39.90 35.55
CA LEU A 444 13.46 -40.34 34.16
C LEU A 444 12.26 -41.30 34.01
N TRP A 445 11.37 -41.01 33.06
CA TRP A 445 10.13 -41.75 32.80
C TRP A 445 9.14 -41.80 33.98
N ALA A 446 9.22 -40.83 34.90
CA ALA A 446 8.08 -40.47 35.73
C ALA A 446 6.90 -40.01 34.85
N ASP A 447 5.68 -40.21 35.32
CA ASP A 447 4.48 -39.84 34.58
C ASP A 447 4.26 -38.31 34.59
N ASN A 448 3.56 -37.80 33.58
CA ASN A 448 3.33 -36.37 33.41
C ASN A 448 2.57 -35.76 34.61
N ILE A 449 2.97 -34.55 35.01
CA ILE A 449 2.34 -33.74 36.08
C ILE A 449 1.44 -32.65 35.49
N ASP A 450 0.65 -31.94 36.30
CA ASP A 450 -0.01 -30.73 35.79
C ASP A 450 1.05 -29.68 35.40
N LEU A 451 1.16 -29.45 34.10
CA LEU A 451 2.13 -28.53 33.50
C LEU A 451 1.94 -27.09 33.98
N TRP A 452 0.72 -26.69 34.30
CA TRP A 452 0.33 -25.32 34.55
C TRP A 452 0.61 -24.92 36.00
N ASP A 453 0.31 -25.82 36.94
CA ASP A 453 0.74 -25.69 38.34
C ASP A 453 2.27 -25.78 38.47
N TYR A 454 2.91 -26.72 37.76
CA TYR A 454 4.37 -26.83 37.73
C TYR A 454 5.04 -25.55 37.22
N LEU A 455 4.55 -24.97 36.12
CA LEU A 455 5.08 -23.72 35.56
C LEU A 455 4.84 -22.52 36.48
N PHE A 456 3.71 -22.45 37.20
CA PHE A 456 3.45 -21.42 38.20
C PHE A 456 4.47 -21.51 39.35
N GLU A 457 4.71 -22.71 39.88
CA GLU A 457 5.63 -22.91 41.00
C GLU A 457 7.08 -22.70 40.58
N GLN A 458 7.49 -23.16 39.39
CA GLN A 458 8.80 -22.86 38.81
C GLN A 458 9.02 -21.34 38.64
N HIS A 459 8.01 -20.59 38.19
CA HIS A 459 8.13 -19.13 38.00
C HIS A 459 8.19 -18.39 39.35
N ARG A 460 7.40 -18.81 40.34
CA ARG A 460 7.42 -18.25 41.70
C ARG A 460 8.75 -18.50 42.41
N ASP A 461 9.23 -19.75 42.39
CA ASP A 461 10.56 -20.15 42.90
C ASP A 461 11.66 -19.29 42.28
N ARG A 462 11.61 -19.14 40.94
CA ARG A 462 12.60 -18.37 40.19
C ARG A 462 12.60 -16.90 40.62
N LEU A 463 11.45 -16.25 40.73
CA LEU A 463 11.42 -14.83 41.05
C LEU A 463 12.01 -14.53 42.45
N MET A 464 11.76 -15.40 43.43
CA MET A 464 12.42 -15.32 44.74
C MET A 464 13.95 -15.44 44.62
N ALA A 465 14.44 -16.42 43.85
CA ALA A 465 15.87 -16.69 43.66
C ALA A 465 16.62 -15.63 42.81
N ASP A 466 15.96 -15.10 41.78
CA ASP A 466 16.49 -13.99 40.97
C ASP A 466 16.55 -12.70 41.82
N ALA A 467 15.57 -12.47 42.70
CA ALA A 467 15.59 -11.36 43.65
C ALA A 467 16.74 -11.43 44.68
N LEU A 468 17.13 -12.63 45.17
CA LEU A 468 18.31 -12.85 46.03
C LEU A 468 19.65 -12.46 45.38
N SER A 469 19.64 -12.19 44.07
CA SER A 469 20.82 -11.78 43.31
C SER A 469 20.79 -10.29 42.93
N HIS A 470 19.62 -9.63 43.05
CA HIS A 470 19.43 -8.19 42.87
C HIS A 470 19.49 -7.43 44.21
N ALA A 471 18.91 -7.98 45.28
CA ALA A 471 18.97 -7.44 46.64
C ALA A 471 19.48 -8.54 47.58
N VAL A 472 20.72 -8.42 48.06
CA VAL A 472 21.43 -9.52 48.72
C VAL A 472 21.24 -9.44 50.25
N PRO A 473 20.62 -10.45 50.89
CA PRO A 473 20.53 -10.53 52.35
C PRO A 473 21.90 -10.46 53.02
N THR A 474 22.01 -9.83 54.19
CA THR A 474 23.31 -9.70 54.90
C THR A 474 23.98 -11.05 55.14
N ALA A 475 23.20 -12.09 55.48
CA ALA A 475 23.71 -13.46 55.65
C ALA A 475 24.19 -14.12 54.34
N ASP A 476 23.64 -13.74 53.18
CA ASP A 476 24.06 -14.24 51.86
C ASP A 476 25.27 -13.49 51.30
N VAL A 477 25.62 -12.32 51.84
CA VAL A 477 26.87 -11.62 51.49
C VAL A 477 28.06 -12.37 52.10
N ASP A 478 28.03 -12.58 53.43
CA ASP A 478 29.12 -13.24 54.17
C ASP A 478 29.38 -14.69 53.69
N ALA A 479 28.37 -15.35 53.11
CA ALA A 479 28.48 -16.71 52.60
C ALA A 479 28.93 -16.80 51.12
N ARG A 480 29.06 -15.70 50.38
CA ARG A 480 29.24 -15.71 48.91
C ARG A 480 30.23 -14.64 48.43
N VAL A 481 31.52 -15.01 48.39
CA VAL A 481 32.69 -14.23 47.91
C VAL A 481 32.30 -13.11 46.94
N ARG A 482 32.34 -11.86 47.42
CA ARG A 482 31.83 -10.69 46.70
C ARG A 482 32.51 -10.45 45.35
N SER A 483 33.83 -10.64 45.28
CA SER A 483 34.68 -10.27 44.14
C SER A 483 34.35 -11.04 42.86
N GLU A 484 34.03 -12.33 42.94
CA GLU A 484 33.69 -13.16 41.78
C GLU A 484 32.43 -12.67 41.06
N LYS A 485 31.41 -12.24 41.82
CA LYS A 485 30.19 -11.66 41.25
C LYS A 485 30.45 -10.29 40.63
N MET A 486 31.17 -9.41 41.31
CA MET A 486 31.41 -8.05 40.84
C MET A 486 32.24 -8.02 39.55
N ALA A 487 33.28 -8.86 39.44
CA ALA A 487 34.04 -9.00 38.19
C ALA A 487 33.17 -9.49 37.01
N ALA A 488 32.19 -10.36 37.29
CA ALA A 488 31.23 -10.84 36.29
C ALA A 488 30.16 -9.79 35.91
N LEU A 489 29.67 -9.02 36.89
CA LEU A 489 28.63 -7.99 36.69
C LEU A 489 29.16 -6.71 36.02
N LEU A 490 30.42 -6.35 36.25
CA LEU A 490 31.03 -5.13 35.69
C LEU A 490 31.43 -5.25 34.21
N ASN A 491 31.63 -6.47 33.69
CA ASN A 491 32.11 -6.68 32.31
C ASN A 491 31.05 -6.49 31.21
N ILE A 492 29.75 -6.53 31.54
CA ILE A 492 28.65 -6.31 30.59
C ILE A 492 27.57 -5.48 31.29
N GLY A 493 26.94 -4.53 30.59
CA GLY A 493 25.86 -3.67 31.10
C GLY A 493 24.55 -4.44 31.38
N MET A 494 24.58 -5.34 32.37
CA MET A 494 23.58 -6.38 32.61
C MET A 494 22.41 -5.93 33.48
N LEU A 495 22.63 -5.03 34.44
CA LEU A 495 21.60 -4.60 35.41
C LEU A 495 20.35 -4.02 34.74
N ALA A 496 20.51 -3.37 33.59
CA ALA A 496 19.44 -2.75 32.81
C ALA A 496 18.68 -3.71 31.87
N LEU A 497 19.06 -4.98 31.80
CA LEU A 497 18.43 -5.96 30.90
C LEU A 497 17.32 -6.80 31.57
N THR A 498 17.27 -6.87 32.91
CA THR A 498 16.32 -7.74 33.64
C THR A 498 15.15 -7.01 34.28
N THR A 499 15.23 -5.68 34.44
CA THR A 499 14.31 -4.80 35.21
C THR A 499 12.86 -4.77 34.73
N VAL A 500 12.50 -5.53 33.68
CA VAL A 500 11.23 -5.43 32.95
C VAL A 500 10.49 -6.78 32.87
N SER A 501 11.11 -7.89 33.29
CA SER A 501 10.67 -9.26 32.92
C SER A 501 9.99 -10.07 34.05
N MET A 502 9.68 -9.48 35.20
CA MET A 502 9.41 -10.24 36.43
C MET A 502 8.24 -11.24 36.37
N PHE A 503 7.17 -10.97 35.60
CA PHE A 503 6.03 -11.90 35.51
C PHE A 503 5.50 -12.19 34.11
N VAL A 504 6.03 -11.54 33.06
CA VAL A 504 5.44 -11.61 31.71
C VAL A 504 6.51 -11.54 30.61
N PRO A 505 6.60 -12.56 29.72
CA PRO A 505 7.31 -12.40 28.46
C PRO A 505 6.47 -11.51 27.53
N VAL A 506 7.06 -10.42 27.02
CA VAL A 506 6.40 -9.55 26.02
C VAL A 506 6.02 -10.40 24.79
N MET A 507 4.80 -10.21 24.28
CA MET A 507 4.34 -11.00 23.14
C MET A 507 5.27 -10.77 21.93
N GLY A 508 5.68 -11.84 21.24
CA GLY A 508 6.71 -11.74 20.21
C GLY A 508 6.33 -10.76 19.09
N GLU A 509 7.30 -10.02 18.54
CA GLU A 509 7.08 -8.86 17.64
C GLU A 509 6.07 -9.14 16.51
N VAL A 510 6.10 -10.37 15.98
CA VAL A 510 5.20 -10.83 14.91
C VAL A 510 3.72 -10.86 15.35
N MET A 511 3.44 -11.26 16.59
CA MET A 511 2.09 -11.25 17.16
C MET A 511 1.67 -9.84 17.59
N MET A 512 2.61 -9.01 18.06
CA MET A 512 2.37 -7.57 18.27
C MET A 512 1.96 -6.88 16.96
N ALA A 513 2.56 -7.25 15.82
CA ALA A 513 2.21 -6.74 14.49
C ALA A 513 0.83 -7.24 13.99
N VAL A 514 0.44 -8.48 14.33
CA VAL A 514 -0.92 -8.99 14.07
C VAL A 514 -1.94 -8.22 14.93
N MET A 515 -1.69 -8.09 16.24
CA MET A 515 -2.57 -7.38 17.16
C MET A 515 -2.70 -5.90 16.80
N ALA A 516 -1.61 -5.27 16.35
CA ALA A 516 -1.59 -3.89 15.83
C ALA A 516 -2.56 -3.67 14.66
N VAL A 517 -2.82 -4.70 13.84
CA VAL A 517 -3.86 -4.65 12.78
C VAL A 517 -5.22 -5.04 13.34
N GLN A 518 -5.31 -6.00 14.26
CA GLN A 518 -6.58 -6.41 14.87
C GLN A 518 -7.25 -5.30 15.69
N ILE A 519 -6.48 -4.42 16.36
CA ILE A 519 -6.99 -3.17 16.96
C ILE A 519 -7.82 -2.36 15.95
N GLY A 520 -7.43 -2.40 14.67
CA GLY A 520 -8.15 -1.79 13.57
C GLY A 520 -9.32 -2.63 13.03
N GLU A 521 -9.39 -3.94 13.25
CA GLU A 521 -10.46 -4.80 12.69
C GLU A 521 -11.84 -4.58 13.36
N GLU A 522 -11.93 -3.91 14.52
CA GLU A 522 -13.23 -3.51 15.08
C GLU A 522 -13.70 -2.17 14.52
N ALA A 523 -12.80 -1.20 14.35
CA ALA A 523 -13.11 0.14 13.85
C ALA A 523 -13.17 0.26 12.31
N PHE A 524 -12.34 -0.48 11.59
CA PHE A 524 -12.04 -0.27 10.16
C PHE A 524 -12.35 -1.50 9.29
N GLU A 525 -12.86 -1.24 8.09
CA GLU A 525 -13.16 -2.26 7.08
C GLU A 525 -12.10 -2.23 5.96
N GLY A 526 -11.61 -3.41 5.56
CA GLY A 526 -10.59 -3.55 4.50
C GLY A 526 -9.17 -3.09 4.91
N ALA A 527 -8.92 -2.87 6.20
CA ALA A 527 -7.67 -2.27 6.69
C ALA A 527 -6.38 -3.05 6.32
N ILE A 528 -6.48 -4.36 6.04
CA ILE A 528 -5.35 -5.20 5.60
C ILE A 528 -4.75 -4.71 4.27
N GLU A 529 -5.57 -4.15 3.37
CA GLU A 529 -5.13 -3.63 2.07
C GLU A 529 -4.39 -2.27 2.16
N TRP A 530 -4.53 -1.56 3.28
CA TRP A 530 -4.02 -0.20 3.39
C TRP A 530 -2.49 -0.16 3.40
N SER A 531 -1.93 1.01 3.03
CA SER A 531 -0.48 1.22 3.06
C SER A 531 0.07 1.03 4.48
N GLU A 532 1.37 0.72 4.60
CA GLU A 532 2.00 0.54 5.91
C GLU A 532 1.94 1.83 6.75
N GLY A 533 2.03 2.99 6.09
CA GLY A 533 1.84 4.30 6.72
C GLY A 533 0.40 4.54 7.18
N ASP A 534 -0.60 4.21 6.34
CA ASP A 534 -2.02 4.30 6.71
C ASP A 534 -2.32 3.44 7.96
N ARG A 535 -1.88 2.17 7.97
CA ARG A 535 -2.07 1.25 9.10
C ARG A 535 -1.34 1.72 10.35
N LYS A 536 -0.10 2.21 10.23
CA LYS A 536 0.64 2.79 11.37
C LYS A 536 -0.10 3.99 11.97
N ALA A 537 -0.51 4.96 11.16
CA ALA A 537 -1.17 6.17 11.62
C ALA A 537 -2.56 5.91 12.22
N ALA A 538 -3.30 4.93 11.70
CA ALA A 538 -4.58 4.50 12.26
C ALA A 538 -4.41 3.77 13.61
N LYS A 539 -3.42 2.87 13.72
CA LYS A 539 -3.04 2.19 14.97
C LYS A 539 -2.62 3.17 16.05
N GLU A 540 -1.74 4.13 15.73
CA GLU A 540 -1.28 5.15 16.67
C GLU A 540 -2.45 5.98 17.22
N HIS A 541 -3.40 6.40 16.37
CA HIS A 541 -4.59 7.11 16.82
C HIS A 541 -5.48 6.26 17.74
N LEU A 542 -5.72 4.98 17.42
CA LEU A 542 -6.55 4.10 18.28
C LEU A 542 -5.91 3.83 19.65
N VAL A 543 -4.57 3.67 19.72
CA VAL A 543 -3.88 3.56 21.02
C VAL A 543 -3.99 4.85 21.82
N ASP A 544 -3.83 6.02 21.19
CA ASP A 544 -3.90 7.32 21.88
C ASP A 544 -5.32 7.63 22.41
N VAL A 545 -6.35 7.18 21.69
CA VAL A 545 -7.74 7.25 22.18
C VAL A 545 -7.95 6.28 23.35
N ALA A 546 -7.37 5.08 23.31
CA ALA A 546 -7.41 4.14 24.43
C ALA A 546 -6.65 4.65 25.67
N GLU A 547 -5.55 5.39 25.50
CA GLU A 547 -4.85 6.08 26.60
C GLU A 547 -5.73 7.16 27.25
N ASN A 548 -6.40 7.99 26.45
CA ASN A 548 -7.35 9.00 26.95
C ASN A 548 -8.58 8.36 27.64
N LEU A 549 -9.12 7.26 27.10
CA LEU A 549 -10.21 6.49 27.73
C LEU A 549 -9.79 5.89 29.07
N ALA A 550 -8.58 5.34 29.17
CA ALA A 550 -8.05 4.78 30.42
C ALA A 550 -7.86 5.86 31.50
N LEU A 551 -7.33 7.03 31.12
CA LEU A 551 -7.17 8.15 32.05
C LEU A 551 -8.52 8.72 32.54
N LEU A 552 -9.57 8.66 31.70
CA LEU A 552 -10.94 8.97 32.13
C LEU A 552 -11.50 7.96 33.12
N ALA A 553 -11.27 6.66 32.92
CA ALA A 553 -11.72 5.63 33.85
C ALA A 553 -11.09 5.80 35.26
N VAL A 554 -9.79 6.13 35.32
CA VAL A 554 -9.09 6.39 36.60
C VAL A 554 -9.59 7.66 37.28
N THR A 555 -9.75 8.76 36.53
CA THR A 555 -10.19 10.06 37.10
C THR A 555 -11.67 10.10 37.48
N ALA A 556 -12.51 9.22 36.92
CA ALA A 556 -13.89 9.04 37.37
C ALA A 556 -13.99 8.26 38.70
N GLY A 557 -13.05 7.35 38.98
CA GLY A 557 -13.03 6.53 40.19
C GLY A 557 -12.44 7.23 41.44
N VAL A 558 -11.63 8.28 41.26
CA VAL A 558 -10.99 9.03 42.34
C VAL A 558 -11.35 10.51 42.21
N GLY A 559 -12.20 11.01 43.11
CA GLY A 559 -12.79 12.36 43.07
C GLY A 559 -11.83 13.54 43.32
N LYS A 560 -10.67 13.58 42.67
CA LYS A 560 -9.67 14.65 42.76
C LYS A 560 -9.10 15.04 41.39
N GLY A 561 -9.75 16.02 40.77
CA GLY A 561 -9.15 16.84 39.71
C GLY A 561 -9.27 16.30 38.29
N VAL A 562 -10.02 17.02 37.45
CA VAL A 562 -9.98 16.84 36.00
C VAL A 562 -8.63 17.35 35.48
N ALA A 563 -7.70 16.43 35.21
CA ALA A 563 -6.50 16.74 34.44
C ALA A 563 -6.92 17.27 33.06
N LYS A 564 -6.18 18.25 32.50
CA LYS A 564 -6.47 18.82 31.17
C LYS A 564 -6.11 17.82 30.06
N LEU A 565 -6.99 16.84 29.85
CA LEU A 565 -6.95 15.87 28.77
C LEU A 565 -6.89 16.57 27.41
N ALA A 566 -5.81 16.32 26.67
CA ALA A 566 -5.67 16.79 25.31
C ALA A 566 -6.33 15.78 24.36
N ALA A 567 -7.55 16.08 23.91
CA ALA A 567 -8.25 15.28 22.91
C ALA A 567 -7.36 15.03 21.68
N VAL A 568 -7.18 13.75 21.32
CA VAL A 568 -6.29 13.27 20.24
C VAL A 568 -6.57 14.02 18.95
N LYS A 569 -5.51 14.42 18.23
CA LYS A 569 -5.66 15.14 16.96
C LYS A 569 -6.26 14.21 15.90
N ALA A 570 -7.26 14.70 15.18
CA ALA A 570 -7.81 14.07 13.99
C ALA A 570 -6.69 13.69 13.00
N THR A 571 -6.68 12.45 12.52
CA THR A 571 -5.63 11.92 11.63
C THR A 571 -6.17 11.80 10.21
N PRO A 572 -5.53 12.39 9.17
CA PRO A 572 -6.10 12.44 7.82
C PRO A 572 -6.47 11.09 7.19
N VAL A 573 -5.85 9.97 7.59
CA VAL A 573 -6.25 8.63 7.14
C VAL A 573 -7.62 8.21 7.67
N ILE A 574 -7.98 8.65 8.88
CA ILE A 574 -9.26 8.36 9.55
C ILE A 574 -10.35 9.32 9.06
N GLU A 575 -10.09 10.62 8.95
CA GLU A 575 -11.11 11.62 8.54
C GLU A 575 -11.59 11.49 7.08
N ASN A 576 -10.91 10.67 6.27
CA ASN A 576 -11.29 10.37 4.89
C ASN A 576 -12.03 9.02 4.74
N LEU A 577 -12.32 8.34 5.84
CA LEU A 577 -13.13 7.13 5.85
C LEU A 577 -14.63 7.46 5.84
N HIS A 578 -15.43 6.45 5.58
CA HIS A 578 -16.89 6.54 5.57
C HIS A 578 -17.49 5.43 6.43
N SER A 579 -18.46 5.79 7.27
CA SER A 579 -19.24 4.82 8.04
C SER A 579 -20.07 3.95 7.09
N VAL A 580 -19.91 2.62 7.19
CA VAL A 580 -20.65 1.62 6.41
C VAL A 580 -21.16 0.51 7.34
N THR A 581 -22.29 -0.08 6.98
CA THR A 581 -22.85 -1.26 7.68
C THR A 581 -22.52 -2.52 6.88
N LEU A 582 -21.98 -3.52 7.56
CA LEU A 582 -21.63 -4.83 7.00
C LEU A 582 -22.88 -5.73 6.85
N PRO A 583 -22.81 -6.83 6.08
CA PRO A 583 -23.88 -7.84 6.01
C PRO A 583 -24.28 -8.43 7.37
N ASN A 584 -23.39 -8.41 8.36
CA ASN A 584 -23.64 -8.87 9.73
C ASN A 584 -24.22 -7.77 10.68
N GLY A 585 -24.57 -6.60 10.15
CA GLY A 585 -25.17 -5.49 10.90
C GLY A 585 -24.18 -4.62 11.69
N LYS A 586 -22.90 -4.98 11.80
CA LYS A 586 -21.89 -4.11 12.42
C LYS A 586 -21.59 -2.88 11.56
N THR A 587 -21.38 -1.74 12.22
CA THR A 587 -20.90 -0.51 11.58
C THR A 587 -19.38 -0.43 11.67
N ARG A 588 -18.71 -0.11 10.56
CA ARG A 588 -17.25 0.11 10.47
C ARG A 588 -16.93 1.32 9.60
N LEU A 589 -15.70 1.82 9.69
CA LEU A 589 -15.17 2.86 8.83
C LEU A 589 -14.42 2.25 7.63
N TRP A 590 -14.92 2.47 6.41
CA TRP A 590 -14.34 1.96 5.18
C TRP A 590 -13.64 3.06 4.39
N LYS A 591 -12.50 2.72 3.76
CA LYS A 591 -11.78 3.60 2.84
C LYS A 591 -12.43 3.49 1.46
N ALA A 592 -12.84 4.62 0.87
CA ALA A 592 -13.62 4.66 -0.38
C ALA A 592 -12.78 4.30 -1.64
N GLN A 593 -12.30 3.06 -1.72
CA GLN A 593 -11.46 2.51 -2.78
C GLN A 593 -11.81 1.03 -3.03
N LEU A 594 -11.86 0.62 -4.30
CA LEU A 594 -12.31 -0.73 -4.69
C LEU A 594 -11.17 -1.76 -4.83
N SER A 595 -9.99 -1.51 -4.27
CA SER A 595 -8.76 -2.30 -4.53
C SER A 595 -8.92 -3.82 -4.37
N GLY A 596 -9.44 -4.30 -3.24
CA GLY A 596 -9.65 -5.73 -2.99
C GLY A 596 -10.85 -6.35 -3.71
N TYR A 597 -11.71 -5.54 -4.34
CA TYR A 597 -12.91 -6.01 -5.04
C TYR A 597 -12.65 -6.40 -6.51
N GLU A 598 -11.42 -6.22 -6.98
CA GLU A 598 -11.00 -6.59 -8.34
C GLU A 598 -11.22 -8.08 -8.59
N SER A 599 -12.04 -8.38 -9.59
CA SER A 599 -12.28 -9.75 -10.03
C SER A 599 -11.11 -10.24 -10.89
N PRO A 600 -10.59 -11.47 -10.68
CA PRO A 600 -9.54 -12.04 -11.52
C PRO A 600 -10.03 -12.44 -12.94
N VAL A 601 -11.29 -12.12 -13.29
CA VAL A 601 -11.90 -12.43 -14.58
C VAL A 601 -11.52 -11.38 -15.61
N THR A 602 -10.73 -11.78 -16.60
CA THR A 602 -10.50 -11.01 -17.83
C THR A 602 -11.70 -11.18 -18.76
N LEU A 603 -12.36 -10.07 -19.10
CA LEU A 603 -13.45 -10.07 -20.08
C LEU A 603 -12.88 -10.24 -21.50
N ASP A 604 -13.48 -11.14 -22.29
CA ASP A 604 -13.11 -11.29 -23.70
C ASP A 604 -13.59 -10.08 -24.53
N ARG A 605 -12.77 -9.68 -25.50
CA ARG A 605 -13.05 -8.58 -26.43
C ARG A 605 -14.18 -8.88 -27.41
N SER A 606 -14.62 -10.15 -27.51
CA SER A 606 -15.83 -10.52 -28.26
C SER A 606 -17.14 -10.20 -27.53
N LEU A 607 -17.09 -10.03 -26.19
CA LEU A 607 -18.27 -9.74 -25.39
C LEU A 607 -18.72 -8.29 -25.59
N VAL A 608 -19.98 -8.12 -26.00
CA VAL A 608 -20.63 -6.82 -26.12
C VAL A 608 -21.39 -6.51 -24.81
N PRO A 609 -21.22 -5.33 -24.20
CA PRO A 609 -21.99 -4.96 -23.02
C PRO A 609 -23.48 -4.79 -23.35
N ASN A 610 -24.34 -5.00 -22.35
CA ASN A 610 -25.74 -4.58 -22.44
C ASN A 610 -25.85 -3.03 -22.43
N ALA A 611 -27.06 -2.50 -22.63
CA ALA A 611 -27.29 -1.05 -22.66
C ALA A 611 -26.82 -0.30 -21.39
N GLN A 612 -26.77 -0.97 -20.23
CA GLN A 612 -26.27 -0.38 -18.99
C GLN A 612 -24.74 -0.40 -18.88
N GLY A 613 -24.00 -1.05 -19.80
CA GLY A 613 -22.55 -1.24 -19.71
C GLY A 613 -22.12 -2.50 -18.94
N GLN A 614 -23.02 -3.44 -18.71
CA GLN A 614 -22.72 -4.69 -17.99
C GLN A 614 -22.36 -5.81 -18.97
N TYR A 615 -21.39 -6.64 -18.59
CA TYR A 615 -20.93 -7.81 -19.34
C TYR A 615 -21.42 -9.08 -18.66
N ALA A 616 -21.88 -10.06 -19.45
CA ALA A 616 -22.29 -11.37 -18.94
C ALA A 616 -21.20 -12.41 -19.26
N ALA A 617 -20.71 -13.13 -18.26
CA ALA A 617 -19.77 -14.23 -18.42
C ALA A 617 -20.00 -15.27 -17.32
N ASP A 618 -19.96 -16.57 -17.66
CA ASP A 618 -20.13 -17.70 -16.72
C ASP A 618 -21.36 -17.59 -15.79
N GLY A 619 -22.47 -17.08 -16.31
CA GLY A 619 -23.72 -16.86 -15.55
C GLY A 619 -23.68 -15.70 -14.56
N LYS A 620 -22.60 -14.93 -14.52
CA LYS A 620 -22.38 -13.75 -13.66
C LYS A 620 -22.41 -12.45 -14.47
N THR A 621 -22.57 -11.34 -13.74
CA THR A 621 -22.58 -9.98 -14.29
C THR A 621 -21.35 -9.21 -13.82
N TYR A 622 -20.68 -8.52 -14.74
CA TYR A 622 -19.46 -7.77 -14.49
C TYR A 622 -19.52 -6.36 -15.06
N ILE A 623 -18.72 -5.46 -14.51
CA ILE A 623 -18.49 -4.10 -15.04
C ILE A 623 -16.99 -3.79 -15.11
N PRO A 624 -16.50 -3.12 -16.18
CA PRO A 624 -15.21 -2.47 -16.18
C PRO A 624 -15.27 -1.14 -15.43
N MET A 625 -14.30 -0.88 -14.55
CA MET A 625 -14.06 0.44 -13.96
C MET A 625 -12.55 0.69 -13.86
N GLU A 626 -12.09 1.84 -14.37
CA GLU A 626 -10.68 2.29 -14.25
C GLU A 626 -9.64 1.25 -14.73
N GLY A 627 -10.02 0.43 -15.72
CA GLY A 627 -9.18 -0.64 -16.29
C GLY A 627 -9.24 -1.99 -15.56
N LYS A 628 -10.13 -2.13 -14.55
CA LYS A 628 -10.30 -3.34 -13.73
C LYS A 628 -11.72 -3.92 -13.86
N THR A 629 -11.86 -5.24 -13.71
CA THR A 629 -13.16 -5.96 -13.71
C THR A 629 -13.71 -6.07 -12.28
N TYR A 630 -15.03 -5.91 -12.11
CA TYR A 630 -15.71 -6.10 -10.82
C TYR A 630 -16.96 -7.00 -10.97
N GLU A 631 -17.15 -7.96 -10.06
CA GLU A 631 -18.36 -8.80 -10.02
C GLU A 631 -19.53 -8.02 -9.39
N GLN A 632 -20.62 -7.91 -10.13
CA GLN A 632 -21.86 -7.32 -9.65
C GLN A 632 -22.83 -8.37 -9.09
N THR A 633 -23.58 -7.98 -8.08
CA THR A 633 -24.77 -8.71 -7.62
C THR A 633 -25.94 -7.74 -7.41
N TYR A 634 -27.18 -8.22 -7.58
CA TYR A 634 -28.38 -7.42 -7.37
C TYR A 634 -29.02 -7.75 -6.02
N ASP A 635 -29.09 -6.77 -5.13
CA ASP A 635 -29.70 -6.88 -3.82
C ASP A 635 -31.19 -6.57 -3.90
N GLN A 636 -32.00 -7.64 -3.92
CA GLN A 636 -33.47 -7.57 -3.96
C GLN A 636 -34.08 -6.82 -2.77
N SER A 637 -33.38 -6.70 -1.63
CA SER A 637 -33.91 -6.02 -0.44
C SER A 637 -33.77 -4.50 -0.47
N SER A 638 -32.84 -3.98 -1.27
CA SER A 638 -32.60 -2.54 -1.47
C SER A 638 -32.80 -2.07 -2.91
N GLU A 639 -33.28 -2.96 -3.78
CA GLU A 639 -33.50 -2.79 -5.23
C GLU A 639 -32.26 -2.28 -6.00
N ARG A 640 -31.06 -2.55 -5.48
CA ARG A 640 -29.80 -1.94 -5.95
C ARG A 640 -28.73 -2.98 -6.29
N TRP A 641 -27.91 -2.62 -7.27
CA TRP A 641 -26.68 -3.33 -7.56
C TRP A 641 -25.61 -3.06 -6.48
N ARG A 642 -24.77 -4.06 -6.23
CA ARG A 642 -23.60 -3.98 -5.35
C ARG A 642 -22.38 -4.59 -6.03
N ILE A 643 -21.19 -4.12 -5.65
CA ILE A 643 -19.95 -4.84 -5.95
C ILE A 643 -19.73 -5.91 -4.88
N LYS A 644 -19.39 -7.12 -5.32
CA LYS A 644 -19.09 -8.28 -4.47
C LYS A 644 -17.58 -8.49 -4.39
N HIS A 645 -17.07 -8.73 -3.17
CA HIS A 645 -15.66 -9.02 -2.95
C HIS A 645 -15.33 -10.47 -3.40
N PRO A 646 -14.18 -10.72 -4.08
CA PRO A 646 -13.93 -11.97 -4.79
C PRO A 646 -13.68 -13.20 -3.89
N SER A 647 -13.29 -13.01 -2.63
CA SER A 647 -12.81 -14.10 -1.75
C SER A 647 -13.42 -14.13 -0.34
N ASP A 648 -14.28 -13.17 0.00
CA ASP A 648 -14.92 -13.07 1.32
C ASP A 648 -16.32 -12.44 1.13
N ALA A 649 -17.35 -13.12 1.65
CA ALA A 649 -18.74 -12.70 1.52
C ALA A 649 -19.23 -11.84 2.70
N GLN A 650 -18.45 -11.74 3.78
CA GLN A 650 -18.77 -10.99 5.00
C GLN A 650 -18.24 -9.55 4.97
N THR A 651 -17.36 -9.24 4.02
CA THR A 651 -16.90 -7.90 3.69
C THR A 651 -18.07 -6.98 3.35
N TYR A 652 -17.91 -5.67 3.55
CA TYR A 652 -18.81 -4.67 2.97
C TYR A 652 -19.04 -4.92 1.46
N GLN A 653 -20.22 -4.57 0.94
CA GLN A 653 -20.55 -4.71 -0.48
C GLN A 653 -21.02 -3.35 -1.01
N PRO A 654 -20.10 -2.56 -1.62
CA PRO A 654 -20.36 -1.19 -2.06
C PRO A 654 -21.60 -1.08 -2.94
N LEU A 655 -22.57 -0.27 -2.50
CA LEU A 655 -23.77 0.00 -3.28
C LEU A 655 -23.42 0.81 -4.53
N LEU A 656 -24.03 0.44 -5.64
CA LEU A 656 -23.86 1.09 -6.94
C LEU A 656 -25.05 1.98 -7.31
N THR A 657 -24.72 2.98 -8.12
CA THR A 657 -25.62 3.88 -8.84
C THR A 657 -25.21 3.89 -10.31
N HIS A 658 -26.17 4.07 -11.22
CA HIS A 658 -25.90 4.14 -12.66
C HIS A 658 -26.83 5.11 -13.37
N ASN A 659 -26.38 5.67 -14.50
CA ASN A 659 -27.25 6.42 -15.41
C ASN A 659 -28.01 5.53 -16.43
N GLY A 660 -27.77 4.21 -16.39
CA GLY A 660 -28.38 3.25 -17.33
C GLY A 660 -27.76 3.24 -18.73
N ALA A 661 -26.66 3.98 -18.95
CA ALA A 661 -25.93 4.12 -20.21
C ALA A 661 -24.40 4.04 -20.01
N GLY A 662 -23.93 3.07 -19.22
CA GLY A 662 -22.51 2.79 -19.00
C GLY A 662 -21.85 3.48 -17.81
N ALA A 663 -22.36 4.62 -17.33
CA ALA A 663 -21.75 5.33 -16.21
C ALA A 663 -22.18 4.73 -14.87
N TRP A 664 -21.36 3.82 -14.34
CA TRP A 664 -21.51 3.20 -13.02
C TRP A 664 -20.64 3.90 -11.96
N ARG A 665 -21.14 4.00 -10.73
CA ARG A 665 -20.48 4.66 -9.60
C ARG A 665 -20.92 4.06 -8.26
N HIS A 666 -19.99 3.78 -7.34
CA HIS A 666 -20.31 3.42 -5.95
C HIS A 666 -20.64 4.66 -5.10
N THR A 667 -21.54 4.51 -4.12
CA THR A 667 -22.18 5.63 -3.37
C THR A 667 -21.24 6.52 -2.54
N LEU A 668 -19.94 6.25 -2.53
CA LEU A 668 -18.93 6.97 -1.75
C LEU A 668 -17.85 7.64 -2.63
N GLU A 669 -17.97 7.53 -3.96
CA GLU A 669 -17.18 8.32 -4.90
C GLU A 669 -17.53 9.81 -4.82
N ARG A 670 -16.56 10.70 -5.07
CA ARG A 670 -16.73 12.17 -4.95
C ARG A 670 -16.47 12.88 -6.30
N PRO A 671 -17.42 12.89 -7.27
CA PRO A 671 -17.21 13.46 -8.61
C PRO A 671 -16.76 14.92 -8.64
N LEU A 672 -17.11 15.71 -7.62
CA LEU A 672 -16.67 17.10 -7.50
C LEU A 672 -15.14 17.24 -7.43
N ALA A 673 -14.44 16.23 -6.89
CA ALA A 673 -12.98 16.19 -6.79
C ALA A 673 -12.29 15.63 -8.04
N TRP A 674 -13.03 15.15 -9.04
CA TRP A 674 -12.45 14.56 -10.26
C TRP A 674 -11.93 15.61 -11.23
N ASN A 675 -10.83 15.26 -11.91
CA ASN A 675 -10.31 15.98 -13.07
C ASN A 675 -11.12 15.64 -14.34
N ARG A 676 -10.95 16.46 -15.40
CA ARG A 676 -11.64 16.33 -16.69
C ARG A 676 -11.52 14.94 -17.33
N LEU A 677 -10.35 14.29 -17.26
CA LEU A 677 -10.15 12.96 -17.86
C LEU A 677 -10.89 11.87 -17.07
N THR A 678 -10.83 11.89 -15.74
CA THR A 678 -11.61 10.97 -14.89
C THR A 678 -13.11 11.18 -15.10
N LEU A 679 -13.59 12.43 -15.16
CA LEU A 679 -14.99 12.75 -15.44
C LEU A 679 -15.49 12.14 -16.77
N LEU A 680 -14.64 12.14 -17.81
CA LEU A 680 -14.94 11.52 -19.09
C LEU A 680 -14.87 9.98 -19.01
N ARG A 681 -13.77 9.41 -18.49
CA ARG A 681 -13.58 7.95 -18.40
C ARG A 681 -14.63 7.24 -17.53
N ARG A 682 -15.12 7.88 -16.47
CA ARG A 682 -16.21 7.33 -15.62
C ARG A 682 -17.57 7.31 -16.32
N MET A 683 -17.70 7.81 -17.57
CA MET A 683 -18.90 7.56 -18.40
C MET A 683 -19.00 6.10 -18.90
N GLY A 684 -17.93 5.30 -18.73
CA GLY A 684 -17.94 3.86 -19.04
C GLY A 684 -17.65 3.54 -20.51
N TYR A 685 -18.18 2.40 -20.96
CA TYR A 685 -17.84 1.71 -22.22
C TYR A 685 -17.89 2.61 -23.46
N VAL A 686 -18.80 3.60 -23.49
CA VAL A 686 -18.93 4.59 -24.57
C VAL A 686 -17.66 5.41 -24.84
N THR A 687 -16.69 5.41 -23.90
CA THR A 687 -15.41 6.10 -24.05
C THR A 687 -14.21 5.20 -24.38
N GLU A 688 -14.35 3.88 -24.24
CA GLU A 688 -13.21 2.94 -24.30
C GLU A 688 -12.54 2.89 -25.67
N ALA A 689 -13.28 3.16 -26.74
CA ALA A 689 -12.77 3.23 -28.12
C ALA A 689 -11.80 4.39 -28.37
N TYR A 690 -11.74 5.40 -27.49
CA TYR A 690 -10.89 6.59 -27.66
C TYR A 690 -9.68 6.56 -26.73
N THR A 691 -8.54 7.06 -27.20
CA THR A 691 -7.39 7.40 -26.32
C THR A 691 -7.71 8.63 -25.45
N ASP A 692 -7.00 8.80 -24.34
CA ASP A 692 -7.21 9.94 -23.43
C ASP A 692 -7.06 11.29 -24.15
N GLU A 693 -6.08 11.38 -25.06
CA GLU A 693 -5.90 12.54 -25.92
C GLU A 693 -7.09 12.80 -26.86
N GLN A 694 -7.67 11.76 -27.47
CA GLN A 694 -8.85 11.90 -28.32
C GLN A 694 -10.05 12.34 -27.48
N LEU A 695 -10.27 11.70 -26.33
CA LEU A 695 -11.40 11.95 -25.44
C LEU A 695 -11.40 13.39 -24.91
N LEU A 696 -10.23 13.93 -24.54
CA LEU A 696 -10.06 15.34 -24.20
C LEU A 696 -10.32 16.27 -25.40
N LYS A 697 -9.77 15.97 -26.59
CA LYS A 697 -10.02 16.76 -27.81
C LYS A 697 -11.50 16.80 -28.20
N ILE A 698 -12.22 15.69 -28.04
CA ILE A 698 -13.67 15.57 -28.27
C ILE A 698 -14.43 16.45 -27.25
N ALA A 699 -14.08 16.35 -25.97
CA ALA A 699 -14.72 17.13 -24.91
C ALA A 699 -14.51 18.65 -25.07
N ASP A 700 -13.32 19.07 -25.50
CA ASP A 700 -13.02 20.49 -25.75
C ASP A 700 -13.74 21.02 -26.99
N VAL A 701 -13.90 20.20 -28.04
CA VAL A 701 -14.65 20.54 -29.25
C VAL A 701 -16.16 20.61 -29.01
N SER A 702 -16.70 19.74 -28.15
CA SER A 702 -18.13 19.74 -27.78
C SER A 702 -18.57 20.96 -26.95
N GLY A 703 -17.62 21.74 -26.43
CA GLY A 703 -17.89 22.87 -25.51
C GLY A 703 -18.29 22.46 -24.09
N VAL A 704 -18.35 21.15 -23.78
CA VAL A 704 -18.85 20.65 -22.50
C VAL A 704 -17.86 20.92 -21.37
N SER A 705 -18.32 21.69 -20.37
CA SER A 705 -17.54 22.05 -19.18
C SER A 705 -17.45 20.90 -18.17
N ASP A 706 -16.38 20.90 -17.37
CA ASP A 706 -16.21 19.95 -16.26
C ASP A 706 -17.39 19.99 -15.27
N ASN A 707 -18.04 21.14 -15.09
CA ASN A 707 -19.19 21.27 -14.20
C ASN A 707 -20.47 20.62 -14.78
N ALA A 708 -20.62 20.58 -16.10
CA ALA A 708 -21.67 19.80 -16.75
C ALA A 708 -21.43 18.29 -16.59
N LEU A 709 -20.18 17.83 -16.71
CA LEU A 709 -19.81 16.43 -16.44
C LEU A 709 -19.99 16.07 -14.95
N ARG A 710 -19.62 16.96 -14.03
CA ARG A 710 -19.88 16.79 -12.58
C ARG A 710 -21.37 16.69 -12.29
N LYS A 711 -22.20 17.57 -12.88
CA LYS A 711 -23.67 17.51 -12.75
C LYS A 711 -24.23 16.18 -13.29
N MET A 712 -23.82 15.77 -14.49
CA MET A 712 -24.21 14.49 -15.09
C MET A 712 -23.91 13.32 -14.14
N HIS A 713 -22.71 13.25 -13.56
CA HIS A 713 -22.36 12.22 -12.58
C HIS A 713 -23.18 12.34 -11.29
N MET A 714 -23.31 13.54 -10.70
CA MET A 714 -24.09 13.73 -9.47
C MET A 714 -25.54 13.28 -9.63
N ASP A 715 -26.20 13.69 -10.71
CA ASP A 715 -27.62 13.45 -10.97
C ASP A 715 -27.92 12.04 -11.54
N ASN A 716 -26.89 11.23 -11.85
CA ASN A 716 -26.99 10.00 -12.64
C ASN A 716 -27.62 10.22 -14.03
N ALA A 717 -27.33 11.35 -14.68
CA ALA A 717 -27.90 11.69 -15.99
C ALA A 717 -27.16 10.99 -17.16
N LEU A 718 -27.83 10.93 -18.30
CA LEU A 718 -27.21 10.55 -19.58
C LEU A 718 -26.10 11.56 -19.96
N PRO A 719 -25.07 11.13 -20.73
CA PRO A 719 -24.01 12.03 -21.17
C PRO A 719 -24.55 13.25 -21.94
N PRO A 720 -23.97 14.45 -21.78
CA PRO A 720 -24.40 15.64 -22.49
C PRO A 720 -24.52 15.39 -24.00
N PRO A 721 -25.62 15.78 -24.66
CA PRO A 721 -25.88 15.41 -26.04
C PRO A 721 -24.86 16.03 -27.01
N GLU A 722 -24.28 17.18 -26.69
CA GLU A 722 -23.22 17.83 -27.47
C GLU A 722 -21.93 17.00 -27.47
N LEU A 723 -21.61 16.34 -26.35
CA LEU A 723 -20.47 15.43 -26.21
C LEU A 723 -20.74 14.09 -26.90
N THR A 724 -21.96 13.58 -26.78
CA THR A 724 -22.41 12.35 -27.46
C THR A 724 -22.40 12.51 -28.97
N ASP A 725 -22.84 13.68 -29.47
CA ASP A 725 -22.79 14.03 -30.89
C ASP A 725 -21.34 14.19 -31.36
N ALA A 726 -20.49 14.90 -30.60
CA ALA A 726 -19.08 15.02 -30.91
C ALA A 726 -18.37 13.64 -30.98
N MET A 727 -18.66 12.72 -30.07
CA MET A 727 -18.15 11.33 -30.15
C MET A 727 -18.57 10.64 -31.46
N ARG A 728 -19.85 10.70 -31.84
CA ARG A 728 -20.34 10.14 -33.11
C ARG A 728 -19.70 10.76 -34.34
N LEU A 729 -19.46 12.07 -34.32
CA LEU A 729 -18.83 12.81 -35.42
C LEU A 729 -17.35 12.41 -35.58
N PHE A 730 -16.60 12.29 -34.48
CA PHE A 730 -15.21 11.80 -34.51
C PHE A 730 -15.11 10.32 -34.95
N ASP A 731 -16.04 9.46 -34.52
CA ASP A 731 -16.08 8.06 -34.96
C ASP A 731 -16.45 7.91 -36.45
N ALA A 732 -17.32 8.77 -36.98
CA ALA A 732 -17.63 8.82 -38.40
C ALA A 732 -16.40 9.25 -39.24
N ASP A 733 -15.62 10.25 -38.82
CA ASP A 733 -14.40 10.68 -39.51
C ASP A 733 -13.30 9.60 -39.49
N LEU A 734 -13.11 8.95 -38.33
CA LEU A 734 -12.26 7.77 -38.19
C LEU A 734 -12.73 6.64 -39.13
N GLY A 735 -14.05 6.43 -39.22
CA GLY A 735 -14.70 5.46 -40.08
C GLY A 735 -14.47 5.71 -41.57
N VAL A 736 -14.37 6.96 -42.03
CA VAL A 736 -14.06 7.28 -43.44
C VAL A 736 -12.69 6.72 -43.83
N ALA A 737 -11.67 6.94 -43.00
CA ALA A 737 -10.32 6.44 -43.26
C ALA A 737 -10.28 4.90 -43.24
N GLN A 738 -10.90 4.29 -42.22
CA GLN A 738 -11.00 2.83 -42.08
C GLN A 738 -11.70 2.19 -43.28
N VAL A 739 -12.82 2.73 -43.76
CA VAL A 739 -13.57 2.17 -44.88
C VAL A 739 -12.79 2.29 -46.19
N ILE A 740 -12.05 3.38 -46.42
CA ILE A 740 -11.19 3.50 -47.61
C ILE A 740 -10.05 2.46 -47.59
N GLU A 741 -9.43 2.23 -46.43
CA GLU A 741 -8.40 1.20 -46.26
C GLU A 741 -8.95 -0.23 -46.43
N GLN A 742 -10.12 -0.51 -45.86
CA GLN A 742 -10.85 -1.78 -46.03
C GLN A 742 -11.23 -2.03 -47.50
N VAL A 743 -11.71 -1.00 -48.21
CA VAL A 743 -12.00 -1.10 -49.65
C VAL A 743 -10.73 -1.36 -50.44
N ALA A 744 -9.65 -0.60 -50.24
CA ALA A 744 -8.40 -0.74 -51.00
C ALA A 744 -7.73 -2.12 -50.77
N THR A 745 -7.62 -2.55 -49.52
CA THR A 745 -7.05 -3.87 -49.17
C THR A 745 -7.97 -5.03 -49.54
N GLY A 746 -9.29 -4.80 -49.57
CA GLY A 746 -10.31 -5.83 -49.67
C GLY A 746 -10.57 -6.59 -48.38
N GLN A 747 -10.01 -6.15 -47.24
CA GLN A 747 -10.32 -6.70 -45.93
C GLN A 747 -11.62 -6.09 -45.43
N SER A 748 -12.64 -6.90 -45.21
CA SER A 748 -13.95 -6.47 -44.71
C SER A 748 -14.20 -7.07 -43.33
N ILE A 749 -14.53 -6.20 -42.36
CA ILE A 749 -14.47 -6.53 -40.92
C ILE A 749 -15.78 -6.19 -40.19
N ASN A 750 -16.53 -5.16 -40.64
CA ASN A 750 -17.74 -4.71 -39.97
C ASN A 750 -18.76 -4.05 -40.94
N GLY A 751 -19.93 -3.71 -40.41
CA GLY A 751 -21.04 -3.13 -41.18
C GLY A 751 -20.77 -1.79 -41.88
N ARG A 752 -19.71 -1.04 -41.52
CA ARG A 752 -19.37 0.26 -42.13
C ARG A 752 -19.12 0.14 -43.64
N TYR A 753 -18.65 -1.02 -44.10
CA TYR A 753 -18.43 -1.30 -45.52
C TYR A 753 -19.72 -1.17 -46.36
N LEU A 754 -20.92 -1.35 -45.78
CA LEU A 754 -22.19 -1.17 -46.49
C LEU A 754 -22.46 0.30 -46.90
N GLN A 755 -21.82 1.27 -46.24
CA GLN A 755 -22.02 2.70 -46.53
C GLN A 755 -21.44 3.14 -47.89
N ILE A 756 -20.64 2.31 -48.55
CA ILE A 756 -20.10 2.60 -49.88
C ILE A 756 -21.10 2.29 -51.01
N LEU A 757 -22.14 1.50 -50.74
CA LEU A 757 -23.04 0.95 -51.76
C LEU A 757 -23.77 2.01 -52.62
N PRO A 758 -24.23 3.16 -52.07
CA PRO A 758 -24.74 4.26 -52.90
C PRO A 758 -23.65 4.83 -53.81
N LEU A 759 -22.47 5.13 -53.24
CA LEU A 759 -21.35 5.78 -53.92
C LEU A 759 -20.80 4.94 -55.07
N VAL A 760 -20.73 3.60 -54.93
CA VAL A 760 -20.31 2.70 -56.02
C VAL A 760 -21.19 2.87 -57.26
N THR A 761 -22.49 3.13 -57.09
CA THR A 761 -23.41 3.37 -58.24
C THR A 761 -23.32 4.78 -58.83
N GLU A 762 -22.57 5.70 -58.21
CA GLU A 762 -22.24 7.04 -58.75
C GLU A 762 -20.90 7.07 -59.52
N MET A 763 -20.19 5.95 -59.65
CA MET A 763 -18.84 5.93 -60.23
C MET A 763 -18.80 6.46 -61.67
N PRO A 764 -17.73 7.19 -62.06
CA PRO A 764 -17.50 7.55 -63.46
C PRO A 764 -17.48 6.29 -64.32
N ARG A 765 -18.23 6.31 -65.43
CA ARG A 765 -18.40 5.19 -66.36
C ARG A 765 -19.21 3.99 -65.80
N TRP A 766 -19.93 4.15 -64.68
CA TRP A 766 -20.89 3.14 -64.21
C TRP A 766 -21.91 2.79 -65.33
N PRO A 767 -22.26 1.50 -65.55
CA PRO A 767 -23.09 1.13 -66.68
C PRO A 767 -24.53 1.65 -66.58
N THR A 768 -24.94 2.46 -67.56
CA THR A 768 -26.28 3.05 -67.64
C THR A 768 -27.36 1.96 -67.61
N GLY A 769 -28.34 2.11 -66.71
CA GLY A 769 -29.43 1.14 -66.53
C GLY A 769 -29.14 0.00 -65.55
N ARG A 770 -27.92 -0.14 -65.02
CA ARG A 770 -27.58 -1.13 -63.97
C ARG A 770 -27.79 -0.57 -62.57
N VAL A 771 -28.71 -1.17 -61.82
CA VAL A 771 -28.90 -0.94 -60.39
C VAL A 771 -28.29 -2.08 -59.57
N LEU A 772 -27.81 -1.77 -58.36
CA LEU A 772 -27.30 -2.77 -57.41
C LEU A 772 -28.42 -3.13 -56.42
N LYS A 773 -28.75 -4.42 -56.29
CA LYS A 773 -29.78 -4.94 -55.38
C LYS A 773 -29.15 -5.88 -54.35
N VAL A 774 -29.08 -5.41 -53.11
CA VAL A 774 -28.50 -6.14 -51.98
C VAL A 774 -29.62 -6.78 -51.17
N PHE A 775 -29.56 -8.09 -50.94
CA PHE A 775 -30.51 -8.85 -50.13
C PHE A 775 -29.90 -9.14 -48.75
N ASP A 776 -30.71 -9.19 -47.69
CA ASP A 776 -30.20 -9.52 -46.36
C ASP A 776 -29.78 -11.00 -46.22
N GLY A 777 -30.55 -11.92 -46.80
CA GLY A 777 -30.24 -13.36 -46.85
C GLY A 777 -29.30 -13.77 -48.01
N PRO A 778 -28.51 -14.85 -47.84
CA PRO A 778 -27.61 -15.37 -48.88
C PRO A 778 -28.34 -15.93 -50.11
N GLU A 779 -29.63 -16.25 -50.00
CA GLU A 779 -30.46 -16.88 -51.03
C GLU A 779 -30.90 -15.92 -52.15
N LEU A 780 -30.59 -14.62 -52.02
CA LEU A 780 -30.92 -13.56 -52.98
C LEU A 780 -32.42 -13.39 -53.26
N PHE A 781 -33.29 -13.74 -52.31
CA PHE A 781 -34.72 -13.40 -52.30
C PHE A 781 -35.14 -12.76 -50.97
N GLY A 782 -36.39 -12.32 -50.85
CA GLY A 782 -36.88 -11.63 -49.64
C GLY A 782 -36.48 -10.14 -49.56
N PRO A 783 -36.33 -9.58 -48.35
CA PRO A 783 -35.96 -8.18 -48.10
C PRO A 783 -34.68 -7.76 -48.82
N SER A 784 -34.65 -6.50 -49.28
CA SER A 784 -33.54 -6.00 -50.10
C SER A 784 -33.53 -4.49 -50.27
N VAL A 785 -32.34 -3.89 -50.32
CA VAL A 785 -32.11 -2.49 -50.67
C VAL A 785 -31.68 -2.38 -52.15
N LYS A 786 -32.10 -1.30 -52.83
CA LYS A 786 -31.67 -0.96 -54.20
C LYS A 786 -30.86 0.33 -54.21
N TYR A 787 -29.75 0.35 -54.94
CA TYR A 787 -28.87 1.51 -55.13
C TYR A 787 -28.73 1.83 -56.63
N GLY A 788 -28.50 3.09 -56.98
CA GLY A 788 -28.35 3.55 -58.37
C GLY A 788 -29.66 3.70 -59.16
N ALA A 789 -30.81 3.78 -58.50
CA ALA A 789 -32.13 3.79 -59.14
C ALA A 789 -32.64 5.17 -59.60
N GLU A 790 -31.84 6.23 -59.46
CA GLU A 790 -32.28 7.60 -59.73
C GLU A 790 -32.15 8.00 -61.21
N ARG A 791 -33.28 8.43 -61.80
CA ARG A 791 -33.38 9.11 -63.12
C ARG A 791 -32.68 8.40 -64.30
N LEU A 792 -33.33 7.34 -64.79
CA LEU A 792 -33.17 6.97 -66.21
C LEU A 792 -33.72 8.10 -67.10
N PHE A 793 -32.98 8.45 -68.15
CA PHE A 793 -33.46 9.39 -69.17
C PHE A 793 -34.57 8.75 -70.02
N PRO A 794 -35.55 9.53 -70.51
CA PRO A 794 -36.55 9.03 -71.46
C PRO A 794 -35.89 8.33 -72.67
N GLY A 795 -36.32 7.11 -72.97
CA GLY A 795 -35.73 6.27 -74.02
C GLY A 795 -34.62 5.31 -73.56
N VAL A 796 -34.11 5.41 -72.32
CA VAL A 796 -33.12 4.47 -71.79
C VAL A 796 -33.81 3.33 -71.02
N GLY A 797 -33.78 2.12 -71.58
CA GLY A 797 -34.31 0.92 -70.92
C GLY A 797 -33.51 0.51 -69.67
N ALA A 798 -34.21 0.07 -68.63
CA ALA A 798 -33.58 -0.50 -67.44
C ALA A 798 -32.95 -1.88 -67.75
N LYS A 799 -31.70 -2.11 -67.32
CA LYS A 799 -31.02 -3.41 -67.44
C LYS A 799 -31.29 -4.28 -66.21
N ALA A 800 -30.98 -5.58 -66.31
CA ALA A 800 -31.09 -6.52 -65.21
C ALA A 800 -30.23 -6.09 -63.99
N PRO A 801 -30.79 -6.10 -62.77
CA PRO A 801 -30.09 -5.65 -61.57
C PRO A 801 -28.95 -6.59 -61.17
N ILE A 802 -27.85 -6.02 -60.67
CA ILE A 802 -26.77 -6.78 -60.05
C ILE A 802 -27.29 -7.27 -58.68
N ARG A 803 -27.42 -8.59 -58.48
CA ARG A 803 -27.95 -9.20 -57.25
C ARG A 803 -26.80 -9.72 -56.40
N ILE A 804 -26.77 -9.34 -55.12
CA ILE A 804 -25.73 -9.74 -54.15
C ILE A 804 -26.34 -9.86 -52.75
N SER A 805 -25.76 -10.67 -51.86
CA SER A 805 -26.18 -10.75 -50.45
C SER A 805 -25.38 -9.80 -49.57
N ARG A 806 -25.94 -9.41 -48.43
CA ARG A 806 -25.25 -8.61 -47.40
C ARG A 806 -23.98 -9.30 -46.91
N ALA A 807 -24.02 -10.62 -46.71
CA ALA A 807 -22.84 -11.41 -46.35
C ALA A 807 -21.75 -11.38 -47.44
N THR A 808 -22.11 -11.46 -48.72
CA THR A 808 -21.18 -11.39 -49.86
C THR A 808 -20.61 -9.98 -50.09
N VAL A 809 -21.34 -8.93 -49.68
CA VAL A 809 -20.76 -7.57 -49.61
C VAL A 809 -19.73 -7.50 -48.47
N LEU A 810 -20.06 -8.07 -47.31
CA LEU A 810 -19.22 -8.10 -46.10
C LEU A 810 -18.06 -9.13 -46.17
N SER A 811 -17.94 -9.93 -47.23
CA SER A 811 -16.76 -10.76 -47.54
C SER A 811 -15.76 -10.11 -48.50
N GLY A 812 -16.02 -8.87 -48.95
CA GLY A 812 -15.13 -8.14 -49.87
C GLY A 812 -15.24 -8.59 -51.33
N GLU A 813 -16.16 -9.49 -51.66
CA GLU A 813 -16.40 -10.00 -53.03
C GLU A 813 -17.12 -9.00 -53.95
N LEU A 814 -17.59 -7.86 -53.43
CA LEU A 814 -18.37 -6.86 -54.18
C LEU A 814 -17.82 -6.54 -55.59
N PRO A 815 -16.51 -6.28 -55.80
CA PRO A 815 -15.97 -6.03 -57.14
C PRO A 815 -16.11 -7.23 -58.09
N ALA A 816 -15.84 -8.45 -57.60
CA ALA A 816 -15.95 -9.67 -58.40
C ALA A 816 -17.41 -9.96 -58.78
N ARG A 817 -18.36 -9.75 -57.85
CA ARG A 817 -19.80 -9.94 -58.09
C ARG A 817 -20.40 -8.89 -59.01
N ILE A 818 -19.90 -7.65 -58.98
CA ILE A 818 -20.24 -6.63 -59.99
C ILE A 818 -19.77 -7.10 -61.37
N LEU A 819 -18.47 -7.42 -61.53
CA LEU A 819 -17.91 -7.83 -62.82
C LEU A 819 -18.59 -9.08 -63.40
N ALA A 820 -18.91 -10.07 -62.56
CA ALA A 820 -19.61 -11.29 -62.98
C ALA A 820 -21.05 -11.07 -63.48
N ALA A 821 -21.65 -9.90 -63.20
CA ALA A 821 -23.00 -9.56 -63.64
C ALA A 821 -23.04 -8.63 -64.88
N LEU A 822 -21.89 -8.14 -65.35
CA LEU A 822 -21.75 -7.19 -66.45
C LEU A 822 -21.36 -7.88 -67.77
N ASP A 823 -21.73 -7.27 -68.90
CA ASP A 823 -21.23 -7.69 -70.23
C ASP A 823 -19.81 -7.16 -70.50
N GLU A 824 -19.07 -7.77 -71.43
CA GLU A 824 -17.66 -7.41 -71.69
C GLU A 824 -17.48 -5.96 -72.15
N SER A 825 -18.51 -5.36 -72.78
CA SER A 825 -18.51 -3.94 -73.16
C SER A 825 -18.75 -3.01 -71.96
N GLU A 826 -19.59 -3.42 -71.01
CA GLU A 826 -19.78 -2.75 -69.72
C GLU A 826 -18.51 -2.84 -68.86
N ILE A 827 -17.84 -3.99 -68.81
CA ILE A 827 -16.57 -4.18 -68.08
C ILE A 827 -15.48 -3.29 -68.66
N THR A 828 -15.29 -3.33 -69.99
CA THR A 828 -14.27 -2.52 -70.67
C THR A 828 -14.53 -1.02 -70.52
N ARG A 829 -15.81 -0.59 -70.49
CA ARG A 829 -16.21 0.80 -70.23
C ARG A 829 -15.97 1.21 -68.77
N LEU A 830 -16.33 0.36 -67.81
CA LEU A 830 -16.23 0.65 -66.38
C LEU A 830 -14.77 0.80 -65.94
N LEU A 831 -13.90 -0.13 -66.34
CA LEU A 831 -12.48 -0.14 -65.96
C LEU A 831 -11.62 0.76 -66.84
N GLY A 832 -11.95 0.87 -68.13
CA GLY A 832 -11.06 1.39 -69.17
C GLY A 832 -10.26 0.25 -69.85
N ALA A 833 -9.88 0.46 -71.11
CA ALA A 833 -9.32 -0.59 -71.96
C ALA A 833 -8.00 -1.22 -71.44
N GLU A 834 -7.18 -0.46 -70.72
CA GLU A 834 -5.91 -0.96 -70.17
C GLU A 834 -6.14 -1.80 -68.91
N SER A 835 -6.86 -1.26 -67.91
CA SER A 835 -7.28 -2.00 -66.70
C SER A 835 -8.15 -3.23 -66.98
N ALA A 836 -8.89 -3.26 -68.10
CA ALA A 836 -9.68 -4.42 -68.50
C ALA A 836 -8.84 -5.56 -69.13
N ARG A 837 -7.56 -5.32 -69.47
CA ARG A 837 -6.79 -6.19 -70.38
C ARG A 837 -6.41 -7.57 -69.81
N VAL A 838 -6.14 -7.65 -68.51
CA VAL A 838 -5.79 -8.91 -67.81
C VAL A 838 -7.00 -9.35 -66.99
N ARG A 839 -7.54 -10.55 -67.24
CA ARG A 839 -8.85 -10.95 -66.69
C ARG A 839 -8.81 -11.19 -65.18
N GLU A 840 -7.68 -11.71 -64.70
CA GLU A 840 -7.40 -12.07 -63.32
C GLU A 840 -7.30 -10.85 -62.40
N SER A 841 -6.78 -9.72 -62.90
CA SER A 841 -6.62 -8.50 -62.12
C SER A 841 -7.87 -7.61 -62.09
N ARG A 842 -8.86 -7.81 -62.98
CA ARG A 842 -10.08 -6.97 -63.06
C ARG A 842 -10.76 -6.71 -61.71
N PRO A 843 -10.90 -7.67 -60.77
CA PRO A 843 -11.51 -7.40 -59.47
C PRO A 843 -10.66 -6.50 -58.57
N GLN A 844 -9.33 -6.54 -58.71
CA GLN A 844 -8.39 -5.67 -57.99
C GLN A 844 -8.32 -4.28 -58.63
N GLU A 845 -8.34 -4.19 -59.96
CA GLU A 845 -8.47 -2.92 -60.69
C GLU A 845 -9.76 -2.19 -60.30
N LEU A 846 -10.91 -2.89 -60.31
CA LEU A 846 -12.18 -2.32 -59.88
C LEU A 846 -12.15 -1.90 -58.41
N ARG A 847 -11.54 -2.71 -57.53
CA ARG A 847 -11.37 -2.39 -56.12
C ARG A 847 -10.58 -1.09 -55.91
N GLN A 848 -9.47 -0.91 -56.63
CA GLN A 848 -8.68 0.32 -56.57
C GLN A 848 -9.47 1.52 -57.11
N GLN A 849 -10.16 1.38 -58.25
CA GLN A 849 -10.97 2.45 -58.81
C GLN A 849 -12.16 2.84 -57.88
N ILE A 850 -12.74 1.89 -57.14
CA ILE A 850 -13.73 2.17 -56.09
C ILE A 850 -13.06 2.94 -54.93
N ALA A 851 -11.90 2.49 -54.45
CA ALA A 851 -11.17 3.13 -53.35
C ALA A 851 -10.78 4.59 -53.68
N ASP A 852 -10.22 4.81 -54.88
CA ASP A 852 -9.83 6.13 -55.37
C ASP A 852 -11.04 7.06 -55.52
N PHE A 853 -12.15 6.56 -56.10
CA PHE A 853 -13.38 7.33 -56.24
C PHE A 853 -13.96 7.74 -54.89
N ILE A 854 -14.07 6.81 -53.93
CA ILE A 854 -14.52 7.10 -52.56
C ILE A 854 -13.56 8.08 -51.88
N GLY A 855 -12.25 7.96 -52.11
CA GLY A 855 -11.25 8.94 -51.69
C GLY A 855 -11.53 10.36 -52.19
N THR A 856 -12.06 10.53 -53.41
CA THR A 856 -12.50 11.87 -53.88
C THR A 856 -13.79 12.36 -53.21
N ARG A 857 -14.63 11.44 -52.69
CA ARG A 857 -15.99 11.65 -52.16
C ARG A 857 -16.10 11.56 -50.62
N GLN A 858 -14.99 11.61 -49.89
CA GLN A 858 -14.93 11.43 -48.42
C GLN A 858 -16.05 12.13 -47.61
N PRO A 859 -16.44 13.40 -47.86
CA PRO A 859 -17.54 14.05 -47.12
C PRO A 859 -18.92 13.38 -47.30
N ALA A 860 -19.18 12.73 -48.45
CA ALA A 860 -20.43 12.00 -48.67
C ALA A 860 -20.43 10.65 -47.92
N LEU A 861 -19.26 9.99 -47.81
CA LEU A 861 -19.10 8.80 -46.98
C LEU A 861 -19.23 9.14 -45.49
N PHE A 862 -18.67 10.28 -45.05
CA PHE A 862 -18.84 10.81 -43.69
C PHE A 862 -20.31 10.98 -43.32
N GLU A 863 -21.09 11.68 -44.16
CA GLU A 863 -22.52 11.90 -43.97
C GLU A 863 -23.32 10.59 -43.86
N SER A 864 -22.92 9.54 -44.60
CA SER A 864 -23.55 8.22 -44.54
C SER A 864 -23.18 7.47 -43.25
N LEU A 865 -21.92 7.54 -42.82
CA LEU A 865 -21.44 6.93 -41.57
C LEU A 865 -22.07 7.57 -40.33
N TYR A 866 -22.16 8.90 -40.27
CA TYR A 866 -22.71 9.63 -39.13
C TYR A 866 -24.24 9.43 -38.96
N LYS A 867 -24.98 9.32 -40.06
CA LYS A 867 -26.42 8.98 -40.06
C LYS A 867 -26.71 7.52 -39.72
N GLY A 868 -25.77 6.61 -40.00
CA GLY A 868 -25.96 5.18 -39.77
C GLY A 868 -26.96 4.54 -40.75
N THR A 869 -27.46 3.35 -40.39
CA THR A 869 -28.47 2.59 -41.16
C THR A 869 -29.72 2.25 -40.37
N ASP A 870 -29.77 2.63 -39.09
CA ASP A 870 -30.70 2.04 -38.13
C ASP A 870 -32.00 2.85 -38.05
N PRO A 871 -33.17 2.22 -37.76
CA PRO A 871 -34.44 2.93 -37.75
C PRO A 871 -34.56 3.93 -36.58
N VAL A 872 -34.43 5.22 -36.90
CA VAL A 872 -34.61 6.33 -35.94
C VAL A 872 -36.08 6.42 -35.48
N ASP A 873 -36.29 6.71 -34.19
CA ASP A 873 -37.62 6.86 -33.58
C ASP A 873 -38.47 7.89 -34.38
N PRO A 874 -39.74 7.59 -34.74
CA PRO A 874 -40.63 8.53 -35.41
C PRO A 874 -40.81 9.87 -34.68
N ARG A 875 -40.72 9.87 -33.34
CA ARG A 875 -40.77 11.07 -32.48
C ARG A 875 -39.52 11.94 -32.63
N VAL A 876 -38.33 11.32 -32.64
CA VAL A 876 -37.04 11.99 -32.94
C VAL A 876 -37.08 12.57 -34.34
N THR A 877 -37.45 11.75 -35.33
CA THR A 877 -37.60 12.16 -36.74
C THR A 877 -38.54 13.37 -36.88
N LYS A 878 -39.63 13.40 -36.12
CA LYS A 878 -40.61 14.50 -36.10
C LYS A 878 -40.05 15.76 -35.42
N LEU A 879 -39.31 15.62 -34.31
CA LEU A 879 -38.66 16.73 -33.62
C LEU A 879 -37.58 17.37 -34.51
N GLN A 880 -36.76 16.58 -35.18
CA GLN A 880 -35.74 17.06 -36.13
C GLN A 880 -36.33 17.76 -37.36
N ARG A 881 -37.50 17.33 -37.85
CA ARG A 881 -38.24 18.05 -38.91
C ARG A 881 -38.77 19.40 -38.45
N LEU A 882 -39.12 19.55 -37.17
CA LEU A 882 -39.59 20.80 -36.57
C LEU A 882 -38.45 21.71 -36.08
N CYS A 883 -37.27 21.16 -35.85
CA CYS A 883 -36.04 21.85 -35.43
C CYS A 883 -34.84 21.36 -36.25
N PRO A 884 -34.68 21.82 -37.51
CA PRO A 884 -33.55 21.43 -38.36
C PRO A 884 -32.20 21.76 -37.71
N GLY A 885 -31.25 20.82 -37.79
CA GLY A 885 -29.95 20.91 -37.13
C GLY A 885 -29.90 20.29 -35.72
N LEU A 886 -31.02 19.80 -35.19
CA LEU A 886 -31.04 19.01 -33.95
C LEU A 886 -30.39 17.62 -34.18
N SER A 887 -29.33 17.32 -33.43
CA SER A 887 -28.71 15.99 -33.46
C SER A 887 -29.60 14.93 -32.81
N GLU A 888 -29.42 13.67 -33.21
CA GLU A 888 -30.19 12.55 -32.67
C GLU A 888 -30.00 12.36 -31.14
N PRO A 889 -28.78 12.45 -30.56
CA PRO A 889 -28.61 12.44 -29.11
C PRO A 889 -29.41 13.54 -28.40
N ALA A 890 -29.39 14.77 -28.94
CA ALA A 890 -30.14 15.89 -28.35
C ALA A 890 -31.66 15.68 -28.45
N ALA A 891 -32.16 15.12 -29.55
CA ALA A 891 -33.57 14.79 -29.68
C ALA A 891 -34.01 13.73 -28.66
N HIS A 892 -33.18 12.73 -28.37
CA HIS A 892 -33.42 11.79 -27.27
C HIS A 892 -33.35 12.48 -25.90
N THR A 893 -32.40 13.38 -25.66
CA THR A 893 -32.34 14.15 -24.39
C THR A 893 -33.62 14.95 -24.14
N VAL A 894 -34.14 15.66 -25.15
CA VAL A 894 -35.40 16.41 -25.05
C VAL A 894 -36.58 15.48 -24.74
N LEU A 895 -36.71 14.35 -25.46
CA LEU A 895 -37.79 13.40 -25.23
C LEU A 895 -37.72 12.69 -23.87
N ASN A 896 -36.50 12.46 -23.35
CA ASN A 896 -36.27 11.83 -22.04
C ASN A 896 -36.42 12.82 -20.86
N GLN A 897 -36.44 14.13 -21.12
CA GLN A 897 -36.65 15.18 -20.10
C GLN A 897 -38.08 15.77 -20.14
N ALA A 898 -38.91 15.34 -21.09
CA ALA A 898 -40.32 15.73 -21.18
C ALA A 898 -41.10 15.31 -19.93
N THR A 899 -41.99 16.18 -19.44
CA THR A 899 -42.84 15.84 -18.29
C THR A 899 -43.91 14.79 -18.68
N PRO A 900 -44.49 14.06 -17.72
CA PRO A 900 -45.59 13.12 -18.01
C PRO A 900 -46.75 13.77 -18.77
N GLU A 901 -47.10 15.01 -18.43
CA GLU A 901 -48.16 15.79 -19.07
C GLU A 901 -47.80 16.24 -20.50
N GLU A 902 -46.51 16.49 -20.77
CA GLU A 902 -46.02 16.77 -22.13
C GLU A 902 -46.03 15.50 -23.00
N LEU A 903 -45.66 14.35 -22.43
CA LEU A 903 -45.71 13.05 -23.11
C LEU A 903 -47.16 12.61 -23.40
N GLU A 904 -48.07 12.77 -22.44
CA GLU A 904 -49.50 12.54 -22.62
C GLU A 904 -50.10 13.49 -23.66
N ARG A 905 -49.71 14.77 -23.67
CA ARG A 905 -50.16 15.74 -24.69
C ARG A 905 -49.62 15.40 -26.07
N LEU A 906 -48.38 14.91 -26.17
CA LEU A 906 -47.76 14.48 -27.43
C LEU A 906 -48.46 13.24 -28.01
N THR A 907 -48.82 12.25 -27.17
CA THR A 907 -49.51 11.04 -27.62
C THR A 907 -50.99 11.28 -27.95
N SER A 908 -51.71 12.02 -27.10
CA SER A 908 -53.15 12.30 -27.30
C SER A 908 -53.44 13.25 -28.46
N THR A 909 -52.66 14.34 -28.63
CA THR A 909 -52.93 15.35 -29.67
C THR A 909 -52.13 15.15 -30.96
N GLY A 910 -51.08 14.32 -30.91
CA GLY A 910 -50.12 14.21 -32.00
C GLY A 910 -49.35 15.50 -32.31
N ARG A 911 -49.40 16.53 -31.46
CA ARG A 911 -48.66 17.80 -31.62
C ARG A 911 -47.49 17.86 -30.64
N MET A 912 -46.39 18.50 -31.05
CA MET A 912 -45.22 18.66 -30.18
C MET A 912 -45.48 19.81 -29.18
N PRO A 913 -45.31 19.58 -27.86
CA PRO A 913 -45.40 20.65 -26.86
C PRO A 913 -44.39 21.79 -27.09
N LEU A 914 -44.71 22.99 -26.60
CA LEU A 914 -43.86 24.17 -26.80
C LEU A 914 -42.53 24.06 -26.05
N GLY A 915 -42.52 23.55 -24.82
CA GLY A 915 -41.30 23.37 -24.02
C GLY A 915 -40.27 22.50 -24.73
N LEU A 916 -40.70 21.34 -25.23
CA LEU A 916 -39.85 20.45 -26.03
C LEU A 916 -39.32 21.12 -27.31
N LEU A 917 -40.09 21.99 -27.97
CA LEU A 917 -39.64 22.74 -29.15
C LEU A 917 -38.65 23.86 -28.79
N GLU A 918 -38.81 24.53 -27.66
CA GLU A 918 -37.87 25.55 -27.18
C GLU A 918 -36.53 24.92 -26.76
N GLN A 919 -36.59 23.81 -26.03
CA GLN A 919 -35.40 23.03 -25.67
C GLN A 919 -34.70 22.44 -26.90
N ALA A 920 -35.46 21.91 -27.87
CA ALA A 920 -34.91 21.43 -29.14
C ALA A 920 -34.22 22.53 -29.96
N ARG A 921 -34.76 23.76 -30.00
CA ARG A 921 -34.10 24.91 -30.65
C ARG A 921 -32.79 25.27 -29.95
N TRP A 922 -32.77 25.26 -28.61
CA TRP A 922 -31.56 25.52 -27.84
C TRP A 922 -30.47 24.49 -28.15
N TYR A 923 -30.79 23.20 -28.12
CA TYR A 923 -29.84 22.14 -28.47
C TYR A 923 -29.40 22.19 -29.94
N ALA A 924 -30.28 22.52 -30.90
CA ALA A 924 -29.89 22.71 -32.30
C ALA A 924 -28.90 23.86 -32.47
N GLN A 925 -29.02 24.94 -31.67
CA GLN A 925 -28.05 26.04 -31.66
C GLN A 925 -26.68 25.60 -31.09
N GLN A 926 -26.65 24.82 -30.01
CA GLN A 926 -25.39 24.29 -29.46
C GLN A 926 -24.75 23.24 -30.37
N GLY A 927 -25.54 22.33 -30.95
CA GLY A 927 -25.07 21.32 -31.91
C GLY A 927 -24.40 21.95 -33.13
N ARG A 928 -25.00 23.00 -33.70
CA ARG A 928 -24.39 23.78 -34.80
C ARG A 928 -23.04 24.40 -34.41
N LEU A 929 -22.87 24.84 -33.17
CA LEU A 929 -21.59 25.38 -32.66
C LEU A 929 -20.55 24.27 -32.46
N SER A 930 -20.93 23.14 -31.86
CA SER A 930 -20.09 21.93 -31.72
C SER A 930 -19.61 21.42 -33.09
N GLN A 931 -20.50 21.33 -34.06
CA GLN A 931 -20.18 20.95 -35.44
C GLN A 931 -19.26 21.99 -36.12
N ALA A 932 -19.48 23.29 -35.90
CA ALA A 932 -18.60 24.34 -36.40
C ALA A 932 -17.15 24.19 -35.88
N TYR A 933 -16.97 23.96 -34.57
CA TYR A 933 -15.67 23.66 -33.97
C TYR A 933 -15.08 22.33 -34.45
N SER A 934 -15.90 21.31 -34.65
CA SER A 934 -15.47 19.99 -35.12
C SER A 934 -14.88 20.06 -36.54
N GLY A 935 -15.52 20.82 -37.44
CA GLY A 935 -15.01 21.13 -38.78
C GLY A 935 -13.78 22.05 -38.83
N LEU A 936 -13.25 22.52 -37.69
CA LEU A 936 -11.89 23.09 -37.60
C LEU A 936 -10.81 22.02 -37.41
N ARG A 937 -11.19 20.80 -37.01
CA ARG A 937 -10.29 19.69 -36.69
C ARG A 937 -10.32 18.57 -37.74
N MET A 938 -11.47 18.32 -38.34
CA MET A 938 -11.70 17.23 -39.31
C MET A 938 -12.11 17.80 -40.67
N GLU A 939 -11.33 17.52 -41.72
CA GLU A 939 -11.52 18.16 -43.04
C GLU A 939 -12.84 17.76 -43.71
N ASN A 940 -13.29 16.51 -43.50
CA ASN A 940 -14.56 15.99 -44.01
C ASN A 940 -15.78 16.73 -43.46
N MET A 941 -15.62 17.38 -42.30
CA MET A 941 -16.66 18.12 -41.58
C MET A 941 -16.64 19.63 -41.82
N ALA A 942 -15.76 20.14 -42.70
CA ALA A 942 -15.50 21.57 -42.84
C ALA A 942 -16.70 22.36 -43.44
N SER A 943 -17.68 22.67 -42.60
CA SER A 943 -18.90 23.39 -42.94
C SER A 943 -18.65 24.86 -43.32
N ALA A 944 -19.68 25.55 -43.82
CA ALA A 944 -19.61 26.99 -44.06
C ALA A 944 -19.36 27.78 -42.75
N ASP A 945 -19.97 27.35 -41.64
CA ASP A 945 -19.78 27.96 -40.33
C ASP A 945 -18.37 27.70 -39.78
N SER A 946 -17.81 26.50 -39.97
CA SER A 946 -16.42 26.18 -39.66
C SER A 946 -15.44 27.07 -40.43
N LYS A 947 -15.69 27.30 -41.73
CA LYS A 947 -14.86 28.16 -42.58
C LYS A 947 -14.92 29.64 -42.16
N ARG A 948 -16.11 30.14 -41.81
CA ARG A 948 -16.28 31.49 -41.22
C ARG A 948 -15.57 31.60 -39.87
N LEU A 949 -15.75 30.61 -38.99
CA LEU A 949 -15.13 30.58 -37.66
C LEU A 949 -13.61 30.55 -37.75
N ALA A 950 -13.03 29.78 -38.68
CA ALA A 950 -11.60 29.76 -38.97
C ALA A 950 -11.09 31.14 -39.40
N LEU A 951 -11.80 31.81 -40.32
CA LEU A 951 -11.43 33.14 -40.81
C LEU A 951 -11.49 34.20 -39.70
N HIS A 952 -12.62 34.32 -39.00
CA HIS A 952 -12.81 35.34 -37.96
C HIS A 952 -12.02 35.07 -36.68
N THR A 953 -11.49 33.85 -36.50
CA THR A 953 -10.49 33.55 -35.47
C THR A 953 -9.08 34.03 -35.87
N LEU A 954 -8.73 34.03 -37.17
CA LEU A 954 -7.40 34.43 -37.65
C LEU A 954 -7.04 35.88 -37.27
N GLU A 955 -8.01 36.79 -37.38
CA GLU A 955 -7.88 38.20 -36.97
C GLU A 955 -7.61 38.37 -35.46
N ARG A 956 -8.01 37.40 -34.65
CA ARG A 956 -7.84 37.38 -33.19
C ARG A 956 -6.57 36.67 -32.73
N LEU A 957 -5.77 36.10 -33.66
CA LEU A 957 -4.53 35.42 -33.29
C LEU A 957 -3.38 36.42 -33.03
N PRO A 958 -2.55 36.20 -31.98
CA PRO A 958 -1.36 37.01 -31.74
C PRO A 958 -0.43 37.03 -32.96
N GLY A 959 -0.15 38.24 -33.46
CA GLY A 959 0.64 38.47 -34.69
C GLY A 959 -0.17 38.90 -35.91
N TRP A 960 -1.52 38.93 -35.85
CA TRP A 960 -2.32 39.56 -36.90
C TRP A 960 -2.00 41.06 -37.02
N SER A 961 -1.92 41.57 -38.26
CA SER A 961 -1.54 42.95 -38.54
C SER A 961 -2.75 43.76 -39.00
N GLN A 962 -3.10 44.80 -38.24
CA GLN A 962 -4.17 45.76 -38.56
C GLN A 962 -3.95 46.53 -39.89
N LYS A 963 -2.76 46.40 -40.51
CA LYS A 963 -2.45 46.95 -41.84
C LYS A 963 -2.84 46.00 -42.98
N VAL A 964 -3.35 44.81 -42.69
CA VAL A 964 -3.71 43.76 -43.66
C VAL A 964 -5.22 43.50 -43.64
N ARG A 965 -5.84 43.45 -44.81
CA ARG A 965 -7.19 42.90 -45.04
C ARG A 965 -7.10 41.66 -45.92
N LEU A 966 -7.85 40.62 -45.54
CA LEU A 966 -7.97 39.38 -46.30
C LEU A 966 -9.41 39.23 -46.78
N GLU A 967 -9.60 39.17 -48.09
CA GLU A 967 -10.91 39.02 -48.75
C GLU A 967 -11.03 37.64 -49.40
N ILE A 968 -12.14 36.94 -49.15
CA ILE A 968 -12.50 35.71 -49.86
C ILE A 968 -13.50 36.07 -50.97
N ARG A 969 -13.22 35.69 -52.22
CA ARG A 969 -14.05 36.04 -53.39
C ARG A 969 -14.41 34.83 -54.25
N GLU A 970 -15.57 34.84 -54.90
CA GLU A 970 -16.02 33.72 -55.74
C GLU A 970 -15.54 33.87 -57.19
N GLY A 971 -14.92 32.82 -57.75
CA GLY A 971 -14.57 32.71 -59.18
C GLY A 971 -13.35 33.52 -59.64
N SER A 972 -13.27 34.81 -59.31
CA SER A 972 -12.20 35.73 -59.74
C SER A 972 -11.78 36.71 -58.63
N LEU A 973 -10.76 37.53 -58.90
CA LEU A 973 -10.35 38.62 -58.01
C LEU A 973 -11.37 39.76 -57.93
N GLU A 974 -12.21 39.91 -58.95
CA GLU A 974 -13.27 40.92 -59.06
C GLU A 974 -14.65 40.37 -58.66
N GLY A 975 -14.74 39.05 -58.47
CA GLY A 975 -15.96 38.35 -58.07
C GLY A 975 -16.49 38.77 -56.71
N SER A 976 -17.73 38.34 -56.42
CA SER A 976 -18.45 38.70 -55.19
C SER A 976 -17.65 38.35 -53.94
N LEU A 977 -17.66 39.27 -52.97
CA LEU A 977 -17.08 39.06 -51.65
C LEU A 977 -17.94 38.04 -50.89
N ILE A 978 -17.32 36.93 -50.48
CA ILE A 978 -17.95 35.85 -49.71
C ILE A 978 -17.88 36.15 -48.21
N ASP A 979 -16.69 36.53 -47.75
CA ASP A 979 -16.38 36.86 -46.36
C ASP A 979 -15.03 37.62 -46.32
N GLY A 980 -14.71 38.29 -45.21
CA GLY A 980 -13.46 39.06 -45.09
C GLY A 980 -13.17 39.57 -43.68
N ILE A 981 -11.89 39.81 -43.41
CA ILE A 981 -11.34 40.27 -42.12
C ILE A 981 -10.25 41.32 -42.32
N GLY A 982 -9.97 42.13 -41.29
CA GLY A 982 -9.08 43.28 -41.35
C GLY A 982 -9.77 44.53 -41.88
N SER A 983 -9.33 45.69 -41.38
CA SER A 983 -9.94 47.00 -41.68
C SER A 983 -10.13 47.25 -43.17
N GLU A 984 -11.24 47.87 -43.55
CA GLU A 984 -11.51 48.27 -44.94
C GLU A 984 -10.46 49.27 -45.46
N THR A 985 -9.90 50.06 -44.54
CA THR A 985 -8.82 51.05 -44.75
C THR A 985 -7.40 50.44 -44.68
N ALA A 986 -7.27 49.11 -44.54
CA ALA A 986 -5.97 48.45 -44.49
C ALA A 986 -5.17 48.66 -45.79
N GLY A 987 -3.95 49.19 -45.64
CA GLY A 987 -3.07 49.53 -46.77
C GLY A 987 -2.50 48.34 -47.55
N VAL A 988 -2.72 47.11 -47.09
CA VAL A 988 -2.35 45.87 -47.81
C VAL A 988 -3.56 44.96 -47.89
N ARG A 989 -4.04 44.67 -49.11
CA ARG A 989 -5.09 43.66 -49.36
C ARG A 989 -4.49 42.35 -49.86
N LYS A 990 -5.02 41.22 -49.43
CA LYS A 990 -4.70 39.87 -49.91
C LYS A 990 -6.01 39.15 -50.26
N TYR A 991 -5.97 38.25 -51.23
CA TYR A 991 -7.20 37.63 -51.77
C TYR A 991 -7.13 36.10 -51.75
N LEU A 992 -8.25 35.47 -51.39
CA LEU A 992 -8.51 34.04 -51.47
C LEU A 992 -9.67 33.80 -52.44
N VAL A 993 -9.35 33.46 -53.69
CA VAL A 993 -10.39 33.22 -54.70
C VAL A 993 -10.83 31.76 -54.64
N LYS A 994 -12.10 31.53 -54.33
CA LYS A 994 -12.76 30.22 -54.36
C LYS A 994 -13.10 29.82 -55.80
N LYS A 995 -12.83 28.57 -56.16
CA LYS A 995 -13.12 27.96 -57.47
C LYS A 995 -13.68 26.56 -57.26
N GLY A 996 -15.01 26.47 -57.18
CA GLY A 996 -15.69 25.24 -56.78
C GLY A 996 -15.29 24.87 -55.35
N PRO A 997 -14.72 23.66 -55.10
CA PRO A 997 -14.24 23.28 -53.78
C PRO A 997 -12.84 23.81 -53.44
N TYR A 998 -12.08 24.38 -54.40
CA TYR A 998 -10.68 24.78 -54.17
C TYR A 998 -10.55 26.28 -53.89
N TYR A 999 -9.48 26.67 -53.19
CA TYR A 999 -9.09 28.07 -53.01
C TYR A 999 -7.72 28.37 -53.64
N GLN A 1000 -7.57 29.56 -54.21
CA GLN A 1000 -6.30 30.08 -54.74
C GLN A 1000 -5.94 31.39 -54.05
N ALA A 1001 -4.74 31.47 -53.47
CA ALA A 1001 -4.22 32.67 -52.83
C ALA A 1001 -3.56 33.64 -53.83
N PHE A 1002 -3.75 34.94 -53.61
CA PHE A 1002 -3.15 36.03 -54.39
C PHE A 1002 -2.66 37.17 -53.48
N ASN A 1003 -1.65 37.91 -53.96
CA ASN A 1003 -1.15 39.09 -53.29
C ASN A 1003 -1.90 40.39 -53.68
N ASP A 1004 -1.46 41.49 -53.08
CA ASP A 1004 -1.89 42.89 -53.30
C ASP A 1004 -1.82 43.36 -54.76
N ARG A 1005 -1.03 42.69 -55.61
CA ARG A 1005 -0.86 43.01 -57.03
C ARG A 1005 -1.55 41.99 -57.95
N GLY A 1006 -2.50 41.22 -57.42
CA GLY A 1006 -3.24 40.20 -58.18
C GLY A 1006 -2.37 39.04 -58.70
N ARG A 1007 -1.12 38.89 -58.23
CA ARG A 1007 -0.26 37.76 -58.60
C ARG A 1007 -0.59 36.57 -57.71
N ARG A 1008 -0.70 35.37 -58.32
CA ARG A 1008 -0.87 34.11 -57.58
C ARG A 1008 0.31 33.93 -56.63
N LEU A 1009 0.03 33.67 -55.36
CA LEU A 1009 1.04 33.17 -54.44
C LEU A 1009 1.27 31.69 -54.73
N ILE A 1010 2.50 31.20 -54.56
CA ILE A 1010 2.84 29.79 -54.73
C ILE A 1010 2.36 29.02 -53.49
N ALA A 1011 1.04 28.79 -53.46
CA ALA A 1011 0.32 28.04 -52.45
C ALA A 1011 -0.69 27.11 -53.16
N TRP A 1012 -0.92 25.94 -52.56
CA TRP A 1012 -1.62 24.81 -53.16
C TRP A 1012 -3.11 25.05 -53.41
N LEU A 1013 -3.67 24.32 -54.38
CA LEU A 1013 -5.12 24.14 -54.57
C LEU A 1013 -5.70 23.25 -53.45
N GLY A 1014 -5.81 23.80 -52.24
CA GLY A 1014 -6.44 23.12 -51.10
C GLY A 1014 -7.97 23.13 -51.17
N ARG A 1015 -8.62 22.06 -50.67
CA ARG A 1015 -10.09 21.97 -50.55
C ARG A 1015 -10.66 22.72 -49.34
N VAL A 1016 -9.85 22.91 -48.29
CA VAL A 1016 -10.24 23.62 -47.06
C VAL A 1016 -9.13 24.57 -46.63
N ILE A 1017 -9.53 25.73 -46.08
CA ILE A 1017 -8.63 26.68 -45.42
C ILE A 1017 -8.44 26.21 -43.97
N ILE A 1018 -7.35 25.48 -43.68
CA ILE A 1018 -7.05 24.98 -42.32
C ILE A 1018 -5.84 25.75 -41.75
N PHE A 1019 -6.08 26.56 -40.72
CA PHE A 1019 -5.02 27.30 -40.01
C PHE A 1019 -4.44 26.49 -38.84
N THR A 1020 -3.58 25.50 -39.13
CA THR A 1020 -2.90 24.71 -38.10
C THR A 1020 -1.69 25.43 -37.51
N ARG A 1021 -1.70 25.73 -36.20
CA ARG A 1021 -0.49 26.16 -35.48
C ARG A 1021 0.34 24.94 -35.06
N GLN A 1022 1.35 24.59 -35.85
CA GLN A 1022 2.36 23.58 -35.49
C GLN A 1022 3.70 24.24 -35.21
N SER A 1023 4.48 23.66 -34.29
CA SER A 1023 5.73 24.24 -33.78
C SER A 1023 6.87 24.14 -34.80
N CYS A 1024 7.29 25.28 -35.36
CA CYS A 1024 8.49 25.36 -36.19
C CYS A 1024 9.76 25.15 -35.35
N THR A 1025 10.50 24.06 -35.59
CA THR A 1025 11.90 23.95 -35.19
C THR A 1025 12.79 24.84 -36.08
N PRO A 1026 13.80 25.56 -35.55
CA PRO A 1026 14.65 26.41 -36.37
C PRO A 1026 15.53 25.59 -37.33
N CYS A 1027 15.56 25.97 -38.62
CA CYS A 1027 16.55 25.46 -39.58
C CYS A 1027 17.71 26.49 -39.68
N PRO A 1028 18.98 26.09 -39.51
CA PRO A 1028 20.07 27.03 -39.27
C PRO A 1028 20.74 27.55 -40.55
N THR A 1029 20.05 28.39 -41.34
CA THR A 1029 20.68 29.21 -42.39
C THR A 1029 20.19 30.66 -42.31
N ASN A 1030 21.14 31.58 -42.09
CA ASN A 1030 20.87 32.95 -41.67
C ASN A 1030 21.06 33.96 -42.82
N ARG A 1031 19.97 34.29 -43.55
CA ARG A 1031 19.78 35.52 -44.37
C ARG A 1031 18.41 35.49 -45.11
N ALA A 1032 17.36 36.03 -44.48
CA ALA A 1032 16.13 36.46 -45.14
C ALA A 1032 15.43 37.54 -44.29
N SER A 1033 14.68 38.44 -44.93
CA SER A 1033 13.93 39.50 -44.26
C SER A 1033 12.75 38.97 -43.44
N HIS A 1034 12.47 39.61 -42.30
CA HIS A 1034 11.52 39.16 -41.27
C HIS A 1034 10.03 39.18 -41.67
N TRP A 1035 9.71 39.24 -42.96
CA TRP A 1035 8.35 39.38 -43.51
C TRP A 1035 7.96 38.31 -44.54
N ASP A 1036 8.93 37.54 -45.07
CA ASP A 1036 8.65 36.49 -46.06
C ASP A 1036 8.18 35.17 -45.43
N CYS A 1037 8.30 35.02 -44.10
CA CYS A 1037 7.97 33.80 -43.36
C CYS A 1037 6.48 33.64 -42.99
N LEU A 1038 5.57 34.09 -43.84
CA LEU A 1038 4.21 33.52 -43.90
C LEU A 1038 4.30 32.13 -44.57
N ALA A 1039 4.89 31.16 -43.86
CA ALA A 1039 5.02 29.79 -44.33
C ALA A 1039 3.67 29.07 -44.25
N TRP A 1040 3.04 28.81 -45.40
CA TRP A 1040 1.76 28.10 -45.47
C TRP A 1040 1.93 26.60 -45.17
N ALA A 1041 0.86 25.97 -44.69
CA ALA A 1041 0.90 24.70 -44.00
C ALA A 1041 1.44 23.52 -44.84
N LYS A 1042 2.10 22.58 -44.14
CA LYS A 1042 2.56 21.30 -44.69
C LYS A 1042 1.69 20.16 -44.15
N VAL A 1043 0.68 19.76 -44.92
CA VAL A 1043 -0.17 18.61 -44.61
C VAL A 1043 0.59 17.30 -44.91
N ARG A 1044 0.37 16.25 -44.10
CA ARG A 1044 0.87 14.90 -44.39
C ARG A 1044 0.04 14.26 -45.52
N THR A 1045 0.69 13.85 -46.61
CA THR A 1045 0.14 12.79 -47.46
C THR A 1045 0.52 11.43 -46.87
N CYS A 1046 -0.45 10.52 -46.74
CA CYS A 1046 -0.14 9.09 -46.61
C CYS A 1046 0.29 8.57 -47.98
N SER A 1047 1.61 8.40 -48.17
CA SER A 1047 2.16 7.83 -49.39
C SER A 1047 2.16 6.31 -49.32
N VAL A 1048 1.16 5.66 -49.93
CA VAL A 1048 1.18 4.20 -50.16
C VAL A 1048 2.37 3.88 -51.05
N ARG A 1049 3.34 3.13 -50.54
CA ARG A 1049 4.46 2.60 -51.33
C ARG A 1049 4.04 1.29 -51.98
N PHE A 1050 3.73 1.30 -53.26
CA PHE A 1050 3.83 0.09 -54.07
C PHE A 1050 5.31 -0.31 -54.22
N SER A 1051 5.60 -1.59 -54.08
CA SER A 1051 6.93 -2.17 -54.20
C SER A 1051 7.14 -2.82 -55.56
N THR A 1052 8.20 -2.44 -56.26
CA THR A 1052 8.75 -3.20 -57.39
C THR A 1052 10.24 -3.42 -57.18
N THR A 1053 10.62 -4.65 -56.82
CA THR A 1053 12.01 -5.13 -56.86
C THR A 1053 12.51 -5.25 -58.31
N PRO A 1054 13.84 -5.24 -58.51
CA PRO A 1054 14.45 -6.50 -58.92
C PRO A 1054 15.62 -6.94 -58.03
N SER A 1055 15.95 -8.23 -58.14
CA SER A 1055 16.98 -8.93 -57.37
C SER A 1055 18.36 -8.92 -58.05
N THR A 1056 19.46 -8.91 -57.28
CA THR A 1056 20.57 -9.89 -57.39
C THR A 1056 21.57 -9.74 -56.23
N ILE A 1057 22.47 -10.72 -56.07
CA ILE A 1057 23.42 -10.88 -54.95
C ILE A 1057 24.82 -11.24 -55.53
N PRO A 1058 25.88 -11.39 -54.71
CA PRO A 1058 26.91 -10.40 -54.35
C PRO A 1058 28.18 -10.46 -55.26
N PRO A 1059 29.27 -9.73 -54.90
CA PRO A 1059 30.41 -10.46 -54.33
C PRO A 1059 31.05 -9.78 -53.09
N ASN A 1060 32.28 -10.19 -52.73
CA ASN A 1060 32.81 -10.16 -51.36
C ASN A 1060 34.17 -9.41 -51.23
N ARG A 1061 34.55 -9.05 -49.98
CA ARG A 1061 35.86 -8.56 -49.49
C ARG A 1061 36.39 -7.20 -49.99
N ARG A 1062 36.55 -6.24 -49.07
CA ARG A 1062 37.85 -5.81 -48.46
C ARG A 1062 37.61 -4.79 -47.32
N LYS A 1063 38.50 -4.75 -46.33
CA LYS A 1063 38.56 -3.73 -45.24
C LYS A 1063 40.00 -3.24 -45.08
N SER A 1064 40.22 -1.91 -45.10
CA SER A 1064 41.48 -1.25 -44.71
C SER A 1064 41.30 0.28 -44.67
N SER A 1065 42.21 0.99 -44.00
CA SER A 1065 42.19 2.44 -43.66
C SER A 1065 41.08 2.88 -42.68
N ALA A 1066 41.28 3.61 -41.58
CA ALA A 1066 42.24 4.69 -41.18
C ALA A 1066 41.80 6.09 -41.67
N SER A 1067 41.88 7.18 -40.88
CA SER A 1067 42.34 7.35 -39.48
C SER A 1067 41.80 8.63 -38.79
N ASN A 1068 42.03 8.74 -37.47
CA ASN A 1068 41.94 9.94 -36.61
C ASN A 1068 42.92 11.06 -37.11
N PRO A 1069 42.86 12.35 -36.66
CA PRO A 1069 43.15 12.74 -35.26
C PRO A 1069 42.39 13.95 -34.65
N GLN A 1070 42.40 14.05 -33.32
CA GLN A 1070 42.23 15.30 -32.54
C GLN A 1070 43.59 15.82 -32.03
N ALA A 1071 43.80 17.15 -31.90
CA ALA A 1071 44.88 17.73 -31.08
C ALA A 1071 44.77 19.25 -30.79
N ASN A 1072 45.42 19.69 -29.70
CA ASN A 1072 45.93 21.05 -29.38
C ASN A 1072 44.94 22.17 -28.96
N ARG A 1073 45.29 23.18 -28.14
CA ARG A 1073 46.40 23.53 -27.18
C ARG A 1073 45.92 24.73 -26.31
N GLY A 1074 46.51 25.18 -25.19
CA GLY A 1074 47.73 24.86 -24.39
C GLY A 1074 47.57 25.49 -22.96
N SER A 1075 48.58 25.80 -22.13
CA SER A 1075 50.06 25.79 -22.28
C SER A 1075 50.85 26.06 -20.95
N SER A 1076 51.97 25.35 -20.72
CA SER A 1076 53.24 25.84 -20.08
C SER A 1076 53.30 26.09 -18.53
N PRO A 1077 54.50 26.26 -17.87
CA PRO A 1077 55.30 25.12 -17.37
C PRO A 1077 56.06 25.29 -15.99
N ARG A 1078 56.86 24.26 -15.62
CA ARG A 1078 58.12 24.23 -14.80
C ARG A 1078 58.14 23.99 -13.25
N SER A 1079 58.76 22.84 -12.91
CA SER A 1079 59.92 22.64 -11.99
C SER A 1079 59.78 22.28 -10.48
N ALA A 1080 60.80 21.53 -9.99
CA ALA A 1080 61.03 20.92 -8.66
C ALA A 1080 60.04 19.78 -8.24
N LEU A 1081 60.43 18.50 -8.05
CA LEU A 1081 61.39 17.87 -7.08
C LEU A 1081 60.87 17.96 -5.62
N ALA A 1082 60.82 16.91 -4.79
CA ALA A 1082 61.10 15.45 -4.89
C ALA A 1082 60.41 14.75 -3.66
N ARG A 1083 60.42 13.45 -3.29
CA ARG A 1083 60.93 12.10 -3.72
C ARG A 1083 60.17 11.06 -2.81
N ILE A 1084 60.18 9.71 -2.90
CA ILE A 1084 60.82 8.70 -3.77
C ILE A 1084 59.92 7.44 -3.96
N CYS A 1085 60.32 6.24 -3.52
CA CYS A 1085 59.70 4.90 -3.69
C CYS A 1085 58.88 4.44 -2.46
N GLY A 1086 58.12 3.34 -2.48
CA GLY A 1086 57.78 2.41 -3.59
C GLY A 1086 57.46 0.98 -3.10
N ALA A 1087 56.64 0.24 -3.85
CA ALA A 1087 56.13 -1.08 -3.44
C ALA A 1087 57.00 -2.25 -3.95
N ILE A 1088 56.96 -3.38 -3.23
CA ILE A 1088 57.51 -4.67 -3.68
C ILE A 1088 56.38 -5.71 -3.75
N ARG A 1089 56.22 -6.31 -4.94
CA ARG A 1089 55.62 -7.65 -5.13
C ARG A 1089 56.77 -8.66 -5.30
N PRO A 1090 56.55 -9.95 -5.01
CA PRO A 1090 56.41 -10.87 -6.14
C PRO A 1090 55.37 -11.98 -5.91
N ALA A 1091 55.35 -12.96 -6.81
CA ALA A 1091 54.62 -14.23 -6.74
C ALA A 1091 55.47 -15.27 -7.53
N VAL A 1092 55.16 -16.58 -7.64
CA VAL A 1092 53.90 -17.32 -7.42
C VAL A 1092 54.23 -18.83 -7.21
N ILE A 1093 53.19 -19.66 -7.06
CA ILE A 1093 53.15 -21.13 -7.30
C ILE A 1093 53.53 -22.10 -6.15
N GLN A 1094 52.56 -23.01 -5.92
CA GLN A 1094 52.57 -24.41 -5.45
C GLN A 1094 53.54 -24.92 -4.37
N GLY A 1095 52.93 -25.55 -3.35
CA GLY A 1095 53.53 -26.63 -2.55
C GLY A 1095 52.44 -27.49 -1.89
N ARG A 1096 52.20 -28.70 -2.39
CA ARG A 1096 51.39 -29.74 -1.70
C ARG A 1096 52.29 -30.51 -0.75
N ILE A 1097 51.81 -30.85 0.45
CA ILE A 1097 52.10 -32.09 1.19
C ILE A 1097 50.99 -32.30 2.24
N LEU A 1098 50.75 -33.54 2.65
CA LEU A 1098 49.59 -33.94 3.46
C LEU A 1098 49.87 -33.84 4.96
N ARG A 1099 48.90 -33.34 5.74
CA ARG A 1099 48.03 -34.17 6.59
C ARG A 1099 46.78 -33.42 7.02
#